data_AF-A0A7X8KE74-F1
#
_entry.id   AF-A0A7X8KE74-F1
#
_cell.length_a   1.000
_cell.length_b   1.000
_cell.length_c   1.000
_cell.angle_alpha   90.00
_cell.angle_beta   90.00
_cell.angle_gamma   90.00
#
_symmetry.space_group_name_H-M   'P 1'
#
loop_
_entity.id
_entity.type
_entity.pdbx_description
1 polymer ?
#
loop_
_entity_poly.entity_id
_entity_poly.type
_entity_poly.pdbx_seq_one_letter_code
_entity_poly.pdbx_strand_id
1 'polypeptide(L)'
;MRLLKLTTLTFIIFASFSSAKAQAPINDNCNGALNINIPLDGFGMGIYYSDTVDLSNSTLQTGEYFHPVQVSAGTDKKSIWYKFHLPTARSINLELSQPSISLPEDAVGFTVYHNASCLPGASAIPGAKLTPLNKFGSSYNPCLLPGDYLVQVSAKTIANDEVFLKLTVDESMVTNDYDKPANAQFLDVISGGYTSYTFDVGCQTIENAAENCPSLGANYQEYTQSTWHVFETDNFIDMLRWELREDPSFYTGNLRVGYKLYKGDARSTPISSLTLVDGCGVLHPTEPNKYAGKTWLCLLEPNSTYSLQVFYHKDYSNASIEFRFYERGIGNSHSYDPTNLSPSTKMGTLSGSPTGTSYKAYDTLSCNALIANNPCGTVNPASGTISIGDDTYYAGVWYTFTITDYANVEFITTNSYFGKRLYAGNVEESCSLTLLREQKSLSMGFIYPCLPAGTYSFQILGKMDTLNLITWGSHYNHLGNPANLEIKVTSVDIVNHYQLTSSGKVDSLNNWMPLQDGVTVYADSAYFGCPNTVLPAGDNCYGKRKAIYREFVIDTIGMVTLGGVNIYNSDAYLQHILYKGDASALATAQNKFTYGETIDGLTPMSNCFRFYNNNPIFCVTPGVYTLVTFADSNDVFSARLSRPWVRFNKRYTQFYDPSSPNDMGDITTALLSGATVSGTSDYYSCINNPLTIDGKTPCNYTSGIPRNKQIYRQFYISQPLTLIIENDIGLFRLFKGKISDGVNTLSSDIPNHGDIGCRSSYNGDCKFFDAGWYTVVSYGYGGIYEGPLYSEADLGKLNNIRIKEVPQRGTKYNRPHKAYYAGITDFGPNTGTDTYPNKSKIYTFDTDTFSCIPDTPFSAHPLDPCPPDYNRVSYFTFTITKESFVSIYNIPSLMVSRVYPFDVRSDSTRMISEDPIQPCIEIKNYNTDEIRWYGKIDICRLQPGTHTLVVFANNSHANKTVQPIMYVDSIPDSRFDHASNAYDFDLIPGDSLVYYGRIGDINPIDPARNPSDDFISCLTGARETDPVTNDYPNQLCSEGLYPYDSSSSIAYPVTENQSVYDTLGTTNKPVRRNIWYTFVVEGPGTVYVSVNNRTPGKSTPILPFAVYKSDVDGNLPFSAIKASGEIDSTFASGLTYVKNNSSLRWYWGTLICNGNLQTISFEISSCEPLAKRRYYIVVDAVVDWYNNIMISNQLDVSIKFEGVPVIPLRYDHYSEANVINGLNESDPPYTDIAL
;
A
#
# COMPACT_ATOMS: atom_id res chain seq x y z
N MET A 1 16.84 63.73 37.81
CA MET A 1 15.69 63.56 38.73
C MET A 1 16.27 62.89 39.99
N ARG A 2 16.63 63.67 41.03
CA ARG A 2 16.04 63.68 42.40
C ARG A 2 16.00 62.27 43.04
N LEU A 3 16.52 61.95 44.22
CA LEU A 3 16.79 62.68 45.48
C LEU A 3 17.66 61.76 46.38
N LEU A 4 18.79 62.20 46.96
CA LEU A 4 18.99 62.55 48.38
C LEU A 4 18.40 61.60 49.46
N LYS A 5 19.25 61.01 50.32
CA LYS A 5 19.23 61.31 51.77
C LYS A 5 20.53 60.93 52.49
N LEU A 6 20.99 61.94 53.22
CA LEU A 6 22.15 62.06 54.09
C LEU A 6 21.71 61.76 55.54
N THR A 7 22.51 61.06 56.35
CA THR A 7 22.55 61.25 57.83
C THR A 7 23.84 60.69 58.47
N THR A 8 24.79 61.60 58.64
CA THR A 8 25.63 61.96 59.80
C THR A 8 25.88 61.03 61.01
N LEU A 9 27.16 61.04 61.46
CA LEU A 9 27.72 60.92 62.84
C LEU A 9 27.76 59.49 63.44
N THR A 10 28.86 58.94 63.97
CA THR A 10 29.83 59.49 64.94
C THR A 10 31.08 58.59 65.04
N PHE A 11 32.24 59.22 65.21
CA PHE A 11 33.54 58.61 65.48
C PHE A 11 33.58 58.04 66.92
N ILE A 12 33.83 56.75 67.11
CA ILE A 12 34.31 56.18 68.38
C ILE A 12 35.53 55.32 68.07
N ILE A 13 36.69 55.81 68.51
CA ILE A 13 37.96 55.08 68.53
C ILE A 13 37.88 54.07 69.67
N PHE A 14 37.81 52.78 69.34
CA PHE A 14 38.21 51.69 70.24
C PHE A 14 39.40 50.98 69.62
N ALA A 15 40.57 51.17 70.21
CA ALA A 15 41.75 50.37 69.94
C ALA A 15 41.51 48.97 70.50
N SER A 16 41.13 48.02 69.65
CA SER A 16 41.15 46.59 69.94
C SER A 16 42.40 45.98 69.30
N PHE A 17 43.29 45.47 70.16
CA PHE A 17 44.38 44.58 69.78
C PHE A 17 43.78 43.40 68.99
N SER A 18 43.94 43.43 67.67
CA SER A 18 43.59 42.32 66.80
C SER A 18 44.79 41.38 66.77
N SER A 19 44.70 40.28 67.50
CA SER A 19 45.55 39.12 67.26
C SER A 19 45.42 38.77 65.78
N ALA A 20 46.51 38.88 65.01
CA ALA A 20 46.55 38.41 63.63
C ALA A 20 46.25 36.91 63.65
N LYS A 21 44.99 36.54 63.39
CA LYS A 21 44.64 35.16 63.04
C LYS A 21 45.29 34.91 61.68
N ALA A 22 46.10 33.88 61.59
CA ALA A 22 46.67 33.46 60.32
C ALA A 22 45.54 33.29 59.30
N GLN A 23 45.68 33.95 58.14
CA GLN A 23 44.64 34.00 57.12
C GLN A 23 44.54 32.63 56.44
N ALA A 24 43.33 32.10 56.30
CA ALA A 24 43.09 30.88 55.52
C ALA A 24 43.50 31.09 54.05
N PRO A 25 43.89 30.04 53.32
CA PRO A 25 44.23 30.14 51.91
C PRO A 25 43.12 30.79 51.07
N ILE A 26 43.49 31.45 49.97
CA ILE A 26 42.52 32.14 49.10
C ILE A 26 41.48 31.17 48.52
N ASN A 27 41.88 29.92 48.29
CA ASN A 27 41.02 28.84 47.80
C ASN A 27 40.48 27.91 48.89
N ASP A 28 40.47 28.36 50.14
CA ASP A 28 39.76 27.69 51.24
C ASP A 28 38.24 27.68 51.00
N ASN A 29 37.74 28.64 50.19
CA ASN A 29 36.36 28.67 49.72
C ASN A 29 36.32 28.28 48.24
N CYS A 30 35.35 27.47 47.86
CA CYS A 30 35.17 27.03 46.49
C CYS A 30 34.94 28.19 45.49
N ASN A 31 34.35 29.32 45.90
CA ASN A 31 34.24 30.51 45.03
C ASN A 31 35.62 31.13 44.73
N GLY A 32 36.60 30.88 45.60
CA GLY A 32 38.00 31.26 45.45
C GLY A 32 38.86 30.17 44.82
N ALA A 33 38.27 29.13 44.21
CA ALA A 33 39.02 28.05 43.57
C ALA A 33 40.07 28.58 42.57
N LEU A 34 41.32 28.14 42.72
CA LEU A 34 42.43 28.57 41.85
C LEU A 34 42.36 27.89 40.49
N ASN A 35 42.62 28.65 39.43
CA ASN A 35 42.65 28.13 38.07
C ASN A 35 43.94 27.34 37.82
N ILE A 36 43.80 26.17 37.20
CA ILE A 36 44.89 25.54 36.46
C ILE A 36 44.75 26.04 35.01
N ASN A 37 45.56 27.03 34.63
CA ASN A 37 45.43 27.70 33.33
C ASN A 37 45.97 26.81 32.20
N ILE A 38 45.09 26.41 31.29
CA ILE A 38 45.44 25.74 30.03
C ILE A 38 45.54 26.81 28.93
N PRO A 39 46.71 27.00 28.28
CA PRO A 39 46.90 27.97 27.19
C PRO A 39 46.01 27.72 25.96
N LEU A 40 46.05 28.65 24.99
CA LEU A 40 45.29 28.58 23.73
C LEU A 40 43.78 28.42 23.97
N ASP A 41 43.21 29.25 24.85
CA ASP A 41 41.78 29.22 25.21
C ASP A 41 41.29 27.82 25.65
N GLY A 42 42.16 27.04 26.30
CA GLY A 42 41.86 25.69 26.79
C GLY A 42 42.23 24.55 25.84
N PHE A 43 42.70 24.84 24.62
CA PHE A 43 43.12 23.82 23.64
C PHE A 43 44.56 23.32 23.84
N GLY A 44 45.37 24.00 24.66
CA GLY A 44 46.77 23.68 24.86
C GLY A 44 47.02 22.26 25.41
N MET A 45 48.07 21.62 24.92
CA MET A 45 48.50 20.28 25.30
C MET A 45 49.77 20.32 26.15
N GLY A 46 49.90 19.39 27.11
CA GLY A 46 51.09 19.26 27.95
C GLY A 46 50.80 19.19 29.45
N ILE A 47 51.78 19.56 30.26
CA ILE A 47 51.72 19.48 31.72
C ILE A 47 51.55 20.88 32.30
N TYR A 48 50.52 21.06 33.12
CA TYR A 48 50.18 22.30 33.79
C TYR A 48 50.16 22.08 35.30
N TYR A 49 50.73 23.03 36.04
CA TYR A 49 50.78 22.98 37.50
C TYR A 49 49.81 24.01 38.06
N SER A 50 49.11 23.65 39.13
CA SER A 50 48.42 24.63 39.96
C SER A 50 49.40 25.45 40.77
N ASP A 51 48.93 26.56 41.34
CA ASP A 51 49.63 27.20 42.45
C ASP A 51 49.78 26.21 43.63
N THR A 52 50.87 26.37 44.38
CA THR A 52 51.13 25.60 45.61
C THR A 52 50.45 26.27 46.80
N VAL A 53 49.75 25.49 47.64
CA VAL A 53 48.96 26.00 48.77
C VAL A 53 49.30 25.26 50.07
N ASP A 54 49.58 26.03 51.13
CA ASP A 54 49.78 25.53 52.49
C ASP A 54 48.44 25.25 53.20
N LEU A 55 48.25 24.01 53.65
CA LEU A 55 47.04 23.53 54.32
C LEU A 55 46.99 23.86 55.82
N SER A 56 48.02 24.49 56.39
CA SER A 56 48.13 24.73 57.83
C SER A 56 46.95 25.52 58.42
N ASN A 57 46.42 26.49 57.66
CA ASN A 57 45.29 27.32 58.06
C ASN A 57 44.01 27.07 57.25
N SER A 58 43.96 26.04 56.41
CA SER A 58 42.74 25.71 55.67
C SER A 58 41.66 25.18 56.61
N THR A 59 40.42 25.54 56.34
CA THR A 59 39.22 25.17 57.09
C THR A 59 38.24 24.42 56.19
N LEU A 60 36.96 24.40 56.56
CA LEU A 60 35.88 23.83 55.75
C LEU A 60 34.89 24.95 55.45
N GLN A 61 34.46 25.08 54.20
CA GLN A 61 33.32 25.92 53.87
C GLN A 61 32.02 25.20 54.24
N THR A 62 31.08 25.92 54.88
CA THR A 62 29.74 25.40 55.13
C THR A 62 29.05 25.01 53.82
N GLY A 63 28.53 23.79 53.75
CA GLY A 63 27.81 23.26 52.58
C GLY A 63 28.67 22.43 51.63
N GLU A 64 29.95 22.24 51.92
CA GLU A 64 30.78 21.32 51.15
C GLU A 64 30.28 19.88 51.26
N TYR A 65 30.20 19.23 50.10
CA TYR A 65 30.00 17.79 50.02
C TYR A 65 31.38 17.11 49.98
N PHE A 66 31.56 16.07 50.80
CA PHE A 66 32.73 15.20 50.73
C PHE A 66 32.32 13.82 50.22
N HIS A 67 33.02 13.32 49.21
CA HIS A 67 32.80 11.95 48.75
C HIS A 67 33.01 10.96 49.91
N PRO A 68 32.21 9.88 50.03
CA PRO A 68 32.32 8.94 51.14
C PRO A 68 33.72 8.38 51.37
N VAL A 69 34.52 8.22 50.31
CA VAL A 69 35.91 7.76 50.38
C VAL A 69 36.81 8.73 51.18
N GLN A 70 36.53 10.04 51.12
CA GLN A 70 37.25 11.04 51.94
C GLN A 70 36.79 10.96 53.41
N VAL A 71 35.49 10.83 53.64
CA VAL A 71 34.91 10.72 55.00
C VAL A 71 35.42 9.47 55.71
N SER A 72 35.43 8.32 55.03
CA SER A 72 35.94 7.06 55.58
C SER A 72 37.44 7.08 55.88
N ALA A 73 38.22 7.87 55.12
CA ALA A 73 39.65 8.06 55.35
C ALA A 73 39.98 9.14 56.41
N GLY A 74 38.98 9.91 56.83
CA GLY A 74 39.14 11.03 57.75
C GLY A 74 39.82 12.26 57.14
N THR A 75 39.92 12.33 55.80
CA THR A 75 40.46 13.48 55.04
C THR A 75 39.41 14.58 54.82
N ASP A 76 38.25 14.51 55.46
CA ASP A 76 37.13 15.45 55.37
C ASP A 76 37.21 16.61 56.38
N LYS A 77 38.41 16.95 56.89
CA LYS A 77 38.57 17.91 58.00
C LYS A 77 39.04 19.29 57.57
N LYS A 78 39.60 19.39 56.37
CA LYS A 78 40.09 20.59 55.72
C LYS A 78 39.88 20.44 54.22
N SER A 79 39.72 21.54 53.51
CA SER A 79 39.64 21.51 52.05
C SER A 79 40.21 22.77 51.40
N ILE A 80 40.67 22.60 50.17
CA ILE A 80 40.99 23.70 49.26
C ILE A 80 40.51 23.34 47.86
N TRP A 81 40.26 24.36 47.04
CA TRP A 81 39.63 24.17 45.73
C TRP A 81 40.49 24.64 44.57
N TYR A 82 40.44 23.88 43.48
CA TYR A 82 41.02 24.23 42.18
C TYR A 82 39.99 24.04 41.07
N LYS A 83 40.24 24.63 39.90
CA LYS A 83 39.37 24.46 38.72
C LYS A 83 40.13 24.50 37.39
N PHE A 84 39.60 23.82 36.39
CA PHE A 84 40.08 23.89 35.01
C PHE A 84 38.91 23.73 34.01
N HIS A 85 39.12 24.17 32.77
CA HIS A 85 38.11 24.15 31.71
C HIS A 85 38.65 23.42 30.47
N LEU A 86 37.81 22.57 29.85
CA LEU A 86 38.13 21.90 28.60
C LEU A 86 37.11 22.30 27.51
N PRO A 87 37.54 22.92 26.40
CA PRO A 87 36.64 23.31 25.31
C PRO A 87 36.27 22.13 24.39
N THR A 88 37.00 21.03 24.50
CA THR A 88 36.82 19.79 23.72
C THR A 88 37.24 18.60 24.57
N ALA A 89 36.91 17.37 24.15
CA ALA A 89 37.35 16.19 24.87
C ALA A 89 38.89 16.05 24.88
N ARG A 90 39.44 15.55 25.98
CA ARG A 90 40.89 15.36 26.19
C ARG A 90 41.19 14.15 27.05
N SER A 91 42.38 13.59 26.90
CA SER A 91 42.94 12.68 27.90
C SER A 91 43.50 13.50 29.06
N ILE A 92 43.09 13.15 30.27
CA ILE A 92 43.43 13.92 31.48
C ILE A 92 44.02 13.00 32.53
N ASN A 93 45.22 13.34 32.99
CA ASN A 93 45.81 12.78 34.20
C ASN A 93 45.96 13.89 35.25
N LEU A 94 45.23 13.77 36.35
CA LEU A 94 45.28 14.71 37.46
C LEU A 94 45.99 14.08 38.66
N GLU A 95 47.12 14.64 39.04
CA GLU A 95 47.99 14.15 40.10
C GLU A 95 48.06 15.15 41.25
N LEU A 96 47.80 14.69 42.48
CA LEU A 96 48.03 15.47 43.69
C LEU A 96 49.45 15.22 44.19
N SER A 97 50.20 16.29 44.47
CA SER A 97 51.62 16.24 44.85
C SER A 97 51.93 17.26 45.96
N GLN A 98 53.12 17.12 46.55
CA GLN A 98 53.67 18.04 47.56
C GLN A 98 55.10 18.42 47.17
N PRO A 99 55.58 19.64 47.49
CA PRO A 99 56.95 20.07 47.18
C PRO A 99 58.02 19.30 47.97
N SER A 100 57.68 18.87 49.18
CA SER A 100 58.51 18.06 50.09
C SER A 100 57.84 16.71 50.38
N ILE A 101 58.48 15.82 51.15
CA ILE A 101 57.96 14.48 51.52
C ILE A 101 57.40 14.44 52.96
N SER A 102 56.94 15.57 53.46
CA SER A 102 56.63 15.80 54.88
C SER A 102 55.21 15.39 55.27
N LEU A 103 54.27 15.35 54.33
CA LEU A 103 52.94 14.77 54.55
C LEU A 103 52.95 13.26 54.29
N PRO A 104 52.41 12.44 55.20
CA PRO A 104 52.15 11.02 54.95
C PRO A 104 51.29 10.80 53.70
N GLU A 105 51.46 9.63 53.04
CA GLU A 105 50.75 9.30 51.80
C GLU A 105 49.22 9.46 51.93
N ASP A 106 48.66 9.14 53.09
CA ASP A 106 47.22 9.16 53.39
C ASP A 106 46.74 10.44 54.11
N ALA A 107 47.55 11.51 54.10
CA ALA A 107 47.23 12.76 54.79
C ALA A 107 46.21 13.63 54.04
N VAL A 108 46.18 13.51 52.72
CA VAL A 108 45.38 14.32 51.79
C VAL A 108 44.84 13.46 50.66
N GLY A 109 43.76 13.89 50.04
CA GLY A 109 43.15 13.27 48.86
C GLY A 109 42.43 14.31 48.01
N PHE A 110 41.80 13.90 46.91
CA PHE A 110 40.97 14.80 46.13
C PHE A 110 39.73 14.12 45.53
N THR A 111 38.72 14.95 45.24
CA THR A 111 37.51 14.59 44.51
C THR A 111 37.32 15.60 43.37
N VAL A 112 36.97 15.11 42.17
CA VAL A 112 36.69 15.97 41.01
C VAL A 112 35.19 15.98 40.72
N TYR A 113 34.68 17.14 40.33
CA TYR A 113 33.28 17.38 40.01
C TYR A 113 33.20 18.03 38.62
N HIS A 114 32.34 17.51 37.75
CA HIS A 114 32.01 18.14 36.46
C HIS A 114 30.87 19.13 36.68
N ASN A 115 31.20 20.39 36.97
CA ASN A 115 30.26 21.45 37.29
C ASN A 115 30.93 22.82 37.22
N ALA A 116 30.25 23.81 36.65
CA ALA A 116 30.70 25.20 36.68
C ALA A 116 30.35 25.93 38.00
N SER A 117 29.33 25.44 38.71
CA SER A 117 28.80 26.08 39.92
C SER A 117 29.49 25.61 41.18
N CYS A 118 29.76 26.54 42.09
CA CYS A 118 30.41 26.26 43.35
C CYS A 118 29.52 25.46 44.33
N LEU A 119 30.17 24.70 45.23
CA LEU A 119 29.58 23.71 46.14
C LEU A 119 28.83 22.59 45.39
N PRO A 120 29.54 21.84 44.51
CA PRO A 120 28.96 20.73 43.78
C PRO A 120 28.52 19.62 44.76
N GLY A 121 27.38 19.00 44.46
CA GLY A 121 26.89 17.84 45.20
C GLY A 121 27.34 16.51 44.59
N ALA A 122 26.87 15.41 45.19
CA ALA A 122 27.20 14.04 44.77
C ALA A 122 26.94 13.75 43.28
N SER A 123 25.93 14.37 42.68
CA SER A 123 25.53 14.14 41.28
C SER A 123 26.56 14.62 40.25
N ALA A 124 27.49 15.52 40.63
CA ALA A 124 28.51 16.05 39.73
C ALA A 124 29.77 15.16 39.65
N ILE A 125 29.90 14.15 40.52
CA ILE A 125 31.08 13.27 40.57
C ILE A 125 31.10 12.26 39.41
N PRO A 126 30.00 11.54 39.07
CA PRO A 126 30.03 10.57 37.98
C PRO A 126 30.41 11.20 36.63
N GLY A 127 29.94 12.42 36.36
CA GLY A 127 30.28 13.17 35.14
C GLY A 127 31.75 13.58 35.04
N ALA A 128 32.47 13.63 36.17
CA ALA A 128 33.90 13.93 36.20
C ALA A 128 34.76 12.77 35.71
N LYS A 129 34.24 11.53 35.71
CA LYS A 129 34.90 10.30 35.28
C LYS A 129 36.35 10.09 35.79
N LEU A 130 36.75 10.79 36.85
CA LEU A 130 38.04 10.70 37.53
C LEU A 130 37.77 10.12 38.91
N THR A 131 38.36 8.96 39.18
CA THR A 131 38.26 8.25 40.46
C THR A 131 38.69 9.16 41.61
N PRO A 132 37.83 9.39 42.63
CA PRO A 132 38.23 10.10 43.85
C PRO A 132 39.31 9.32 44.61
N LEU A 133 40.33 10.02 45.12
CA LEU A 133 41.46 9.42 45.85
C LEU A 133 41.52 9.99 47.26
N ASN A 134 41.64 9.14 48.29
CA ASN A 134 41.81 9.56 49.69
C ASN A 134 43.26 9.66 50.16
N LYS A 135 44.20 9.59 49.22
CA LYS A 135 45.64 9.64 49.44
C LYS A 135 46.31 10.37 48.28
N PHE A 136 47.59 10.69 48.40
CA PHE A 136 48.39 11.15 47.25
C PHE A 136 48.33 10.13 46.11
N GLY A 137 48.29 10.62 44.89
CA GLY A 137 48.19 9.79 43.69
C GLY A 137 47.60 10.54 42.51
N SER A 138 47.36 9.78 41.44
CA SER A 138 46.86 10.29 40.18
C SER A 138 45.59 9.59 39.75
N SER A 139 44.69 10.35 39.14
CA SER A 139 43.45 9.88 38.55
C SER A 139 43.47 10.19 37.06
N TYR A 140 43.15 9.18 36.25
CA TYR A 140 43.31 9.24 34.81
C TYR A 140 42.01 8.94 34.09
N ASN A 141 41.72 9.71 33.03
CA ASN A 141 40.66 9.41 32.08
C ASN A 141 41.12 9.65 30.63
N PRO A 142 41.03 8.67 29.72
CA PRO A 142 41.45 8.82 28.32
C PRO A 142 40.51 9.69 27.47
N CYS A 143 39.29 9.97 27.96
CA CYS A 143 38.22 10.69 27.27
C CYS A 143 37.39 11.50 28.30
N LEU A 144 38.00 12.57 28.80
CA LEU A 144 37.30 13.53 29.63
C LEU A 144 36.54 14.51 28.71
N LEU A 145 35.23 14.59 28.89
CA LEU A 145 34.33 15.40 28.06
C LEU A 145 34.61 16.91 28.22
N PRO A 146 34.19 17.77 27.28
CA PRO A 146 34.30 19.21 27.43
C PRO A 146 33.40 19.75 28.55
N GLY A 147 33.91 20.75 29.28
CA GLY A 147 33.19 21.40 30.37
C GLY A 147 34.08 21.99 31.46
N ASP A 148 33.45 22.42 32.55
CA ASP A 148 34.11 22.97 33.72
C ASP A 148 34.28 21.92 34.82
N TYR A 149 35.48 21.87 35.40
CA TYR A 149 35.86 20.89 36.41
C TYR A 149 36.31 21.59 37.69
N LEU A 150 35.72 21.19 38.82
CA LEU A 150 36.14 21.61 40.16
C LEU A 150 36.86 20.45 40.84
N VAL A 151 38.01 20.74 41.47
CA VAL A 151 38.81 19.77 42.23
C VAL A 151 38.81 20.20 43.70
N GLN A 152 38.22 19.38 44.56
CA GLN A 152 38.26 19.55 46.00
C GLN A 152 39.41 18.70 46.55
N VAL A 153 40.51 19.33 46.94
CA VAL A 153 41.56 18.66 47.71
C VAL A 153 41.09 18.62 49.16
N SER A 154 41.00 17.43 49.73
CA SER A 154 40.50 17.15 51.07
C SER A 154 41.67 16.69 51.95
N ALA A 155 41.75 17.16 53.19
CA ALA A 155 42.87 16.85 54.07
C ALA A 155 42.46 16.53 55.53
N LYS A 156 43.31 15.74 56.22
CA LYS A 156 43.19 15.47 57.66
C LYS A 156 43.52 16.73 58.47
N THR A 157 43.03 16.82 59.70
CA THR A 157 43.34 17.96 60.61
C THR A 157 44.85 18.18 60.81
N ILE A 158 45.64 17.11 60.75
CA ILE A 158 47.10 17.13 60.98
C ILE A 158 47.91 17.45 59.72
N ALA A 159 47.30 17.55 58.53
CA ALA A 159 48.00 17.89 57.31
C ALA A 159 48.30 19.41 57.31
N ASN A 160 49.53 19.77 57.69
CA ASN A 160 50.01 21.14 57.85
C ASN A 160 51.27 21.33 56.98
N ASP A 161 51.09 21.27 55.66
CA ASP A 161 52.16 21.50 54.69
C ASP A 161 51.57 21.88 53.33
N GLU A 162 52.45 22.15 52.37
CA GLU A 162 52.15 22.57 51.02
C GLU A 162 51.76 21.43 50.07
N VAL A 163 50.72 21.65 49.27
CA VAL A 163 50.29 20.74 48.20
C VAL A 163 50.01 21.50 46.90
N PHE A 164 50.11 20.81 45.78
CA PHE A 164 49.72 21.33 44.46
C PHE A 164 49.17 20.20 43.57
N LEU A 165 48.45 20.57 42.52
CA LEU A 165 47.97 19.66 41.49
C LEU A 165 48.82 19.78 40.22
N LYS A 166 49.07 18.64 39.59
CA LYS A 166 49.66 18.53 38.26
C LYS A 166 48.62 17.95 37.32
N LEU A 167 48.21 18.74 36.33
CA LEU A 167 47.26 18.38 35.29
C LEU A 167 48.03 18.10 34.00
N THR A 168 47.98 16.86 33.53
CA THR A 168 48.48 16.50 32.19
C THR A 168 47.29 16.44 31.25
N VAL A 169 47.34 17.24 30.18
CA VAL A 169 46.34 17.29 29.11
C VAL A 169 46.97 16.72 27.85
N ASP A 170 46.40 15.63 27.36
CA ASP A 170 46.86 14.93 26.16
C ASP A 170 45.68 14.65 25.20
N GLU A 171 45.99 14.07 24.05
CA GLU A 171 45.01 13.76 23.01
C GLU A 171 44.06 12.70 23.55
N SER A 172 42.78 12.78 23.16
CA SER A 172 41.81 11.75 23.51
C SER A 172 42.32 10.39 23.04
N MET A 173 42.42 9.41 23.93
CA MET A 173 43.04 8.10 23.64
C MET A 173 42.04 7.06 23.12
N VAL A 174 40.92 7.49 22.50
CA VAL A 174 39.85 6.59 22.04
C VAL A 174 39.63 6.72 20.52
N THR A 175 40.46 5.98 19.79
CA THR A 175 40.18 5.16 18.59
C THR A 175 39.10 5.62 17.59
N ASN A 176 39.26 6.77 16.94
CA ASN A 176 38.90 6.87 15.52
C ASN A 176 39.92 7.79 14.84
N ASP A 177 40.53 7.29 13.77
CA ASP A 177 41.65 7.93 13.11
C ASP A 177 41.26 9.25 12.43
N TYR A 178 39.96 9.48 12.16
CA TYR A 178 39.45 10.59 11.33
C TYR A 178 39.14 11.87 12.12
N ASP A 179 39.56 11.97 13.39
CA ASP A 179 39.39 13.15 14.24
C ASP A 179 40.01 14.40 13.62
N LYS A 180 41.15 14.22 12.94
CA LYS A 180 42.00 15.30 12.45
C LYS A 180 41.96 15.44 10.93
N PRO A 181 42.10 16.66 10.39
CA PRO A 181 42.23 16.89 8.96
C PRO A 181 43.37 16.08 8.33
N ALA A 182 44.51 16.00 9.02
CA ALA A 182 45.70 15.26 8.59
C ALA A 182 45.44 13.76 8.39
N ASN A 183 44.47 13.21 9.14
CA ASN A 183 44.13 11.79 9.16
C ASN A 183 42.73 11.53 8.56
N ALA A 184 42.20 12.49 7.79
CA ALA A 184 40.86 12.38 7.22
C ALA A 184 40.68 11.07 6.43
N GLN A 185 39.52 10.44 6.57
CA GLN A 185 39.22 9.19 5.88
C GLN A 185 39.22 9.42 4.37
N PHE A 186 40.04 8.68 3.62
CA PHE A 186 40.02 8.74 2.17
C PHE A 186 39.02 7.75 1.60
N LEU A 187 38.02 8.26 0.90
CA LEU A 187 36.92 7.48 0.31
C LEU A 187 37.17 7.12 -1.16
N ASP A 188 38.38 7.39 -1.66
CA ASP A 188 38.75 7.23 -3.06
C ASP A 188 37.88 8.09 -4.00
N VAL A 189 37.87 7.76 -5.28
CA VAL A 189 36.99 8.34 -6.29
C VAL A 189 35.55 7.83 -6.07
N ILE A 190 34.63 8.74 -5.77
CA ILE A 190 33.20 8.43 -5.73
C ILE A 190 32.69 8.42 -7.16
N SER A 191 32.25 7.24 -7.61
CA SER A 191 31.72 7.04 -8.95
C SER A 191 30.62 5.99 -8.94
N GLY A 192 29.57 6.20 -9.75
CA GLY A 192 28.75 5.09 -10.24
C GLY A 192 27.87 4.42 -9.19
N GLY A 193 27.22 5.19 -8.32
CA GLY A 193 26.19 4.68 -7.41
C GLY A 193 26.45 4.97 -5.94
N TYR A 194 25.99 4.06 -5.07
CA TYR A 194 26.08 4.21 -3.62
C TYR A 194 27.39 3.64 -3.08
N THR A 195 28.11 4.46 -2.33
CA THR A 195 29.26 4.04 -1.51
C THR A 195 28.94 4.34 -0.06
N SER A 196 29.07 3.34 0.83
CA SER A 196 28.78 3.50 2.25
C SER A 196 29.88 2.91 3.12
N TYR A 197 30.09 3.51 4.27
CA TYR A 197 30.94 2.96 5.33
C TYR A 197 30.41 3.44 6.69
N THR A 198 30.76 2.68 7.71
CA THR A 198 30.36 2.96 9.10
C THR A 198 31.61 3.27 9.91
N PHE A 199 31.51 4.21 10.83
CA PHE A 199 32.55 4.48 11.81
C PHE A 199 31.95 4.95 13.13
N ASP A 200 32.69 4.72 14.20
CA ASP A 200 32.31 5.17 15.54
C ASP A 200 32.76 6.62 15.72
N VAL A 201 31.84 7.51 16.09
CA VAL A 201 32.24 8.88 16.44
C VAL A 201 33.12 8.83 17.69
N GLY A 202 32.79 8.05 18.72
CA GLY A 202 33.67 7.93 19.89
C GLY A 202 33.94 9.29 20.55
N CYS A 203 35.17 9.49 21.03
CA CYS A 203 35.57 10.68 21.79
C CYS A 203 36.41 11.65 20.94
N GLN A 204 35.78 12.24 19.94
CA GLN A 204 36.44 13.17 19.02
C GLN A 204 36.74 14.52 19.67
N THR A 205 37.51 15.31 18.94
CA THR A 205 37.93 16.63 19.34
C THR A 205 37.77 17.64 18.21
N ILE A 206 37.98 18.90 18.56
CA ILE A 206 38.34 19.95 17.60
C ILE A 206 39.71 20.49 18.02
N GLU A 207 40.55 20.82 17.05
CA GLU A 207 41.91 21.28 17.30
C GLU A 207 41.94 22.73 17.80
N ASN A 208 41.06 23.57 17.26
CA ASN A 208 40.95 24.98 17.61
C ASN A 208 39.64 25.61 17.11
N ALA A 209 39.44 26.89 17.43
CA ALA A 209 38.22 27.63 17.10
C ALA A 209 37.97 27.83 15.59
N ALA A 210 38.94 27.58 14.69
CA ALA A 210 38.72 27.69 13.25
C ALA A 210 37.83 26.57 12.68
N GLU A 211 37.74 25.44 13.40
CA GLU A 211 36.85 24.35 13.02
C GLU A 211 35.39 24.71 13.24
N ASN A 212 35.09 25.50 14.28
CA ASN A 212 33.73 25.93 14.61
C ASN A 212 32.95 26.52 13.41
N CYS A 213 31.63 26.36 13.44
CA CYS A 213 30.73 27.01 12.50
C CYS A 213 29.72 27.90 13.26
N PRO A 214 29.97 29.21 13.38
CA PRO A 214 29.05 30.15 14.04
C PRO A 214 27.62 30.15 13.45
N SER A 215 27.49 29.84 12.17
CA SER A 215 26.20 29.80 11.46
C SER A 215 25.30 28.61 11.85
N LEU A 216 25.79 27.65 12.66
CA LEU A 216 24.93 26.59 13.25
C LEU A 216 23.95 27.14 14.32
N GLY A 217 24.10 28.40 14.72
CA GLY A 217 23.21 29.08 15.67
C GLY A 217 23.89 29.42 17.00
N ALA A 218 23.11 29.86 17.99
CA ALA A 218 23.61 30.34 19.28
C ALA A 218 24.45 29.30 20.05
N ASN A 219 24.22 28.02 19.80
CA ASN A 219 24.88 26.91 20.48
C ASN A 219 26.01 26.28 19.66
N TYR A 220 26.57 26.98 18.67
CA TYR A 220 27.63 26.40 17.82
C TYR A 220 28.86 25.94 18.61
N GLN A 221 29.15 26.55 19.76
CA GLN A 221 30.24 26.16 20.66
C GLN A 221 29.98 24.84 21.38
N GLU A 222 28.75 24.31 21.33
CA GLU A 222 28.43 22.98 21.84
C GLU A 222 28.77 21.87 20.83
N TYR A 223 29.19 22.20 19.60
CA TYR A 223 29.71 21.25 18.62
C TYR A 223 31.22 21.10 18.79
N THR A 224 31.61 20.38 19.84
CA THR A 224 33.00 20.29 20.32
C THR A 224 33.78 19.12 19.70
N GLN A 225 33.23 18.51 18.65
CA GLN A 225 33.70 17.26 18.06
C GLN A 225 33.60 17.35 16.54
N SER A 226 34.57 16.81 15.81
CA SER A 226 34.45 16.69 14.37
C SER A 226 35.08 15.41 13.81
N THR A 227 34.70 15.04 12.59
CA THR A 227 35.44 14.08 11.78
C THR A 227 35.65 14.64 10.37
N TRP A 228 36.69 14.14 9.72
CA TRP A 228 37.13 14.59 8.40
C TRP A 228 37.15 13.46 7.39
N HIS A 229 36.64 13.73 6.19
CA HIS A 229 36.53 12.76 5.11
C HIS A 229 36.94 13.42 3.80
N VAL A 230 37.76 12.75 3.00
CA VAL A 230 38.28 13.24 1.71
C VAL A 230 37.84 12.29 0.62
N PHE A 231 37.36 12.85 -0.49
CA PHE A 231 36.95 12.07 -1.65
C PHE A 231 37.31 12.79 -2.94
N GLU A 232 37.41 12.03 -4.03
CA GLU A 232 37.59 12.57 -5.37
C GLU A 232 36.32 12.37 -6.19
N THR A 233 36.01 13.33 -7.06
CA THR A 233 34.96 13.20 -8.06
C THR A 233 35.54 12.54 -9.31
N ASP A 234 34.74 11.74 -10.01
CA ASP A 234 35.17 11.12 -11.26
C ASP A 234 35.14 12.13 -12.44
N ASN A 235 35.26 11.61 -13.66
CA ASN A 235 35.26 12.43 -14.86
C ASN A 235 33.89 13.01 -15.25
N PHE A 236 32.79 12.60 -14.61
CA PHE A 236 31.44 13.08 -14.88
C PHE A 236 30.60 13.15 -13.61
N ILE A 237 30.50 14.35 -13.02
CA ILE A 237 29.67 14.56 -11.83
C ILE A 237 28.52 15.51 -12.13
N ASP A 238 27.31 14.95 -12.24
CA ASP A 238 26.10 15.76 -12.37
C ASP A 238 25.42 15.96 -11.02
N MET A 239 25.47 14.94 -10.16
CA MET A 239 24.89 14.96 -8.83
C MET A 239 25.76 14.18 -7.85
N LEU A 240 26.02 14.78 -6.69
CA LEU A 240 26.50 14.07 -5.51
C LEU A 240 25.54 14.27 -4.36
N ARG A 241 25.15 13.20 -3.70
CA ARG A 241 24.40 13.23 -2.44
C ARG A 241 25.24 12.59 -1.35
N TRP A 242 25.38 13.30 -0.24
CA TRP A 242 25.94 12.77 0.99
C TRP A 242 24.83 12.64 2.03
N GLU A 243 24.76 11.51 2.70
CA GLU A 243 23.79 11.25 3.75
C GLU A 243 24.44 10.50 4.92
N LEU A 244 23.79 10.63 6.08
CA LEU A 244 24.22 9.98 7.31
C LEU A 244 23.00 9.53 8.13
N ARG A 245 23.19 8.47 8.91
CA ARG A 245 22.27 8.05 9.97
C ARG A 245 23.03 7.40 11.11
N GLU A 246 22.41 7.36 12.29
CA GLU A 246 22.88 6.45 13.33
C GLU A 246 22.70 5.01 12.87
N ASP A 247 23.65 4.15 13.21
CA ASP A 247 23.49 2.72 13.07
C ASP A 247 22.21 2.30 13.83
N PRO A 248 21.30 1.52 13.21
CA PRO A 248 20.04 1.12 13.83
C PRO A 248 20.22 0.42 15.20
N SER A 249 21.33 -0.29 15.40
CA SER A 249 21.66 -0.95 16.67
C SER A 249 22.08 0.02 17.77
N PHE A 250 22.40 1.27 17.43
CA PHE A 250 22.89 2.31 18.34
C PHE A 250 22.09 3.61 18.26
N TYR A 251 20.83 3.54 17.80
CA TYR A 251 19.99 4.73 17.63
C TYR A 251 19.74 5.44 18.97
N THR A 252 20.27 6.65 19.12
CA THR A 252 20.05 7.49 20.30
C THR A 252 18.95 8.54 20.07
N GLY A 253 18.63 8.84 18.81
CA GLY A 253 17.75 9.93 18.41
C GLY A 253 18.36 11.33 18.66
N ASN A 254 19.60 11.40 19.13
CA ASN A 254 20.28 12.64 19.50
C ASN A 254 21.27 13.12 18.43
N LEU A 255 21.37 12.43 17.30
CA LEU A 255 22.32 12.79 16.24
C LEU A 255 21.95 14.13 15.60
N ARG A 256 22.68 15.18 15.98
CA ARG A 256 22.65 16.50 15.35
C ARG A 256 24.02 16.79 14.79
N VAL A 257 24.06 17.03 13.48
CA VAL A 257 25.31 17.09 12.74
C VAL A 257 25.40 18.39 11.97
N GLY A 258 26.49 19.13 12.18
CA GLY A 258 26.88 20.19 11.27
C GLY A 258 27.77 19.66 10.14
N TYR A 259 27.88 20.36 9.01
CA TYR A 259 28.88 20.01 8.00
C TYR A 259 29.50 21.22 7.30
N LYS A 260 30.69 21.05 6.73
CA LYS A 260 31.31 21.92 5.72
C LYS A 260 31.95 21.06 4.61
N LEU A 261 31.76 21.46 3.37
CA LEU A 261 32.41 20.90 2.20
C LEU A 261 33.40 21.91 1.64
N TYR A 262 34.65 21.49 1.52
CA TYR A 262 35.73 22.27 0.95
C TYR A 262 36.24 21.64 -0.34
N LYS A 263 36.72 22.47 -1.27
CA LYS A 263 37.51 22.03 -2.42
C LYS A 263 38.98 21.99 -2.01
N GLY A 264 39.63 20.85 -2.26
CA GLY A 264 41.01 20.53 -1.88
C GLY A 264 41.11 19.40 -0.85
N ASP A 265 42.34 18.94 -0.58
CA ASP A 265 42.66 17.84 0.33
C ASP A 265 43.15 18.35 1.69
N ALA A 266 42.32 18.19 2.73
CA ALA A 266 42.60 18.62 4.09
C ALA A 266 43.76 17.86 4.77
N ARG A 267 44.18 16.71 4.21
CA ARG A 267 45.31 15.93 4.74
C ARG A 267 46.65 16.59 4.46
N SER A 268 46.73 17.35 3.36
CA SER A 268 47.97 17.98 2.88
C SER A 268 47.91 19.51 2.89
N THR A 269 46.71 20.09 2.96
CA THR A 269 46.48 21.53 2.84
C THR A 269 45.82 22.08 4.11
N PRO A 270 46.38 23.14 4.74
CA PRO A 270 45.77 23.75 5.92
C PRO A 270 44.32 24.20 5.66
N ILE A 271 43.40 23.93 6.59
CA ILE A 271 41.97 24.26 6.47
C ILE A 271 41.75 25.72 6.05
N SER A 272 42.52 26.65 6.63
CA SER A 272 42.42 28.10 6.35
C SER A 272 42.73 28.50 4.90
N SER A 273 43.32 27.59 4.12
CA SER A 273 43.63 27.78 2.70
C SER A 273 42.70 27.01 1.75
N LEU A 274 41.83 26.14 2.28
CA LEU A 274 40.83 25.43 1.49
C LEU A 274 39.68 26.36 1.10
N THR A 275 39.11 26.15 -0.09
CA THR A 275 37.96 26.94 -0.55
C THR A 275 36.66 26.30 -0.07
N LEU A 276 35.85 27.02 0.72
CA LEU A 276 34.54 26.56 1.14
C LEU A 276 33.58 26.52 -0.07
N VAL A 277 33.01 25.34 -0.34
CA VAL A 277 32.06 25.09 -1.44
C VAL A 277 30.63 25.23 -0.93
N ASP A 278 30.37 24.59 0.21
CA ASP A 278 29.09 24.61 0.90
C ASP A 278 29.32 24.31 2.37
N GLY A 279 28.43 24.69 3.27
CA GLY A 279 28.60 24.33 4.67
C GLY A 279 27.78 25.15 5.65
N CYS A 280 28.01 24.83 6.91
CA CYS A 280 27.29 25.38 8.05
C CYS A 280 25.78 25.03 8.08
N GLY A 281 25.37 23.97 7.39
CA GLY A 281 24.06 23.39 7.52
C GLY A 281 23.99 22.39 8.68
N VAL A 282 22.78 22.21 9.23
CA VAL A 282 22.49 21.18 10.24
C VAL A 282 21.68 20.06 9.59
N LEU A 283 22.09 18.82 9.83
CA LEU A 283 21.35 17.61 9.54
C LEU A 283 20.89 16.96 10.84
N HIS A 284 19.65 16.50 10.87
CA HIS A 284 19.09 15.76 11.99
C HIS A 284 18.20 14.64 11.44
N PRO A 285 18.62 13.37 11.53
CA PRO A 285 17.74 12.24 11.22
C PRO A 285 16.55 12.27 12.17
N THR A 286 15.33 12.25 11.64
CA THR A 286 14.12 12.39 12.47
C THR A 286 13.61 11.07 13.04
N GLU A 287 14.06 9.93 12.51
CA GLU A 287 13.55 8.59 12.85
C GLU A 287 14.66 7.52 12.76
N PRO A 288 14.53 6.42 13.53
CA PRO A 288 15.41 5.26 13.37
C PRO A 288 15.28 4.71 11.95
N ASN A 289 16.41 4.51 11.28
CA ASN A 289 16.56 4.07 9.88
C ASN A 289 16.44 5.13 8.77
N LYS A 290 16.13 6.40 9.08
CA LYS A 290 16.12 7.45 8.05
C LYS A 290 17.49 8.12 7.93
N TYR A 291 17.96 8.28 6.70
CA TYR A 291 19.12 9.12 6.43
C TYR A 291 18.71 10.59 6.40
N ALA A 292 19.53 11.45 6.99
CA ALA A 292 19.54 12.87 6.73
C ALA A 292 20.69 13.18 5.78
N GLY A 293 20.47 13.99 4.76
CA GLY A 293 21.49 14.22 3.74
C GLY A 293 21.38 15.54 3.01
N LYS A 294 22.43 15.83 2.25
CA LYS A 294 22.62 17.01 1.42
C LYS A 294 22.91 16.58 -0.01
N THR A 295 22.30 17.27 -0.97
CA THR A 295 22.53 17.02 -2.40
C THR A 295 23.16 18.24 -3.05
N TRP A 296 24.23 18.02 -3.82
CA TRP A 296 24.92 19.00 -4.64
C TRP A 296 24.64 18.68 -6.11
N LEU A 297 23.81 19.51 -6.74
CA LEU A 297 23.37 19.34 -8.13
C LEU A 297 24.15 20.31 -9.02
N CYS A 298 24.91 19.82 -9.98
CA CYS A 298 25.74 20.62 -10.88
C CYS A 298 26.68 21.61 -10.19
N LEU A 299 27.09 21.33 -8.95
CA LEU A 299 27.92 22.23 -8.15
C LEU A 299 29.38 21.79 -8.10
N LEU A 300 29.63 20.48 -8.09
CA LEU A 300 30.97 19.93 -7.98
C LEU A 300 31.62 19.82 -9.35
N GLU A 301 32.95 19.91 -9.39
CA GLU A 301 33.75 19.81 -10.60
C GLU A 301 34.23 18.38 -10.79
N PRO A 302 34.33 17.87 -12.04
CA PRO A 302 34.94 16.57 -12.32
C PRO A 302 36.42 16.52 -11.93
N ASN A 303 36.94 15.31 -11.66
CA ASN A 303 38.34 15.01 -11.34
C ASN A 303 38.94 15.95 -10.27
N SER A 304 38.15 16.25 -9.24
CA SER A 304 38.50 17.23 -8.21
C SER A 304 38.40 16.61 -6.82
N THR A 305 39.36 16.93 -5.96
CA THR A 305 39.37 16.48 -4.56
C THR A 305 38.56 17.42 -3.67
N TYR A 306 37.76 16.84 -2.78
CA TYR A 306 36.96 17.56 -1.80
C TYR A 306 37.18 17.00 -0.40
N SER A 307 37.07 17.89 0.60
CA SER A 307 37.15 17.54 2.02
C SER A 307 35.85 17.91 2.72
N LEU A 308 35.21 16.92 3.35
CA LEU A 308 33.99 17.05 4.13
C LEU A 308 34.34 17.01 5.63
N GLN A 309 34.09 18.12 6.31
CA GLN A 309 34.14 18.23 7.76
C GLN A 309 32.74 18.03 8.34
N VAL A 310 32.62 17.18 9.35
CA VAL A 310 31.34 16.83 9.97
C VAL A 310 31.43 17.09 11.47
N PHE A 311 30.53 17.92 12.01
CA PHE A 311 30.55 18.37 13.41
C PHE A 311 29.50 17.63 14.24
N TYR A 312 29.86 17.24 15.47
CA TYR A 312 28.96 16.58 16.41
C TYR A 312 28.79 17.41 17.69
N HIS A 313 27.59 17.34 18.25
CA HIS A 313 27.31 17.96 19.55
C HIS A 313 28.10 17.28 20.67
N LYS A 314 28.46 18.02 21.73
CA LYS A 314 29.21 17.54 22.91
C LYS A 314 28.56 16.35 23.63
N ASP A 315 27.24 16.20 23.47
CA ASP A 315 26.46 15.12 24.09
C ASP A 315 26.47 13.82 23.25
N TYR A 316 27.11 13.84 22.08
CA TYR A 316 27.13 12.72 21.15
C TYR A 316 28.51 12.04 21.15
N SER A 317 28.71 10.99 21.96
CA SER A 317 30.05 10.39 22.14
C SER A 317 30.11 8.86 22.04
N ASN A 318 28.98 8.15 21.93
CA ASN A 318 28.92 6.68 22.05
C ASN A 318 27.95 6.05 21.03
N ALA A 319 28.10 6.35 19.74
CA ALA A 319 27.30 5.73 18.70
C ALA A 319 28.05 5.62 17.37
N SER A 320 27.68 4.60 16.61
CA SER A 320 28.18 4.34 15.27
C SER A 320 27.31 5.09 14.26
N ILE A 321 27.95 5.70 13.26
CA ILE A 321 27.25 6.42 12.18
C ILE A 321 27.60 5.76 10.85
N GLU A 322 26.57 5.52 10.05
CA GLU A 322 26.73 5.11 8.66
C GLU A 322 26.73 6.35 7.76
N PHE A 323 27.80 6.51 6.99
CA PHE A 323 27.89 7.48 5.91
C PHE A 323 27.54 6.82 4.59
N ARG A 324 26.85 7.57 3.74
CA ARG A 324 26.48 7.14 2.40
C ARG A 324 26.68 8.27 1.42
N PHE A 325 27.43 8.01 0.36
CA PHE A 325 27.58 8.87 -0.80
C PHE A 325 26.83 8.24 -1.96
N TYR A 326 26.20 9.07 -2.78
CA TYR A 326 25.53 8.67 -4.00
C TYR A 326 25.91 9.64 -5.11
N GLU A 327 26.70 9.16 -6.05
CA GLU A 327 27.12 9.89 -7.23
C GLU A 327 26.27 9.45 -8.43
N ARG A 328 25.97 10.40 -9.30
CA ARG A 328 25.37 10.14 -10.59
C ARG A 328 25.89 11.11 -11.65
N GLY A 329 26.58 10.55 -12.63
CA GLY A 329 26.97 11.18 -13.88
C GLY A 329 27.63 10.13 -14.77
N ILE A 330 27.28 10.13 -16.06
CA ILE A 330 27.75 9.10 -17.01
C ILE A 330 28.30 9.69 -18.31
N GLY A 331 28.15 11.01 -18.51
CA GLY A 331 28.54 11.69 -19.73
C GLY A 331 27.71 12.95 -19.98
N ASN A 332 28.25 13.85 -20.82
CA ASN A 332 27.54 15.03 -21.28
C ASN A 332 26.36 14.67 -22.20
N SER A 333 25.31 15.48 -22.16
CA SER A 333 24.20 15.43 -23.09
C SER A 333 24.70 15.79 -24.49
N HIS A 334 24.15 15.12 -25.49
CA HIS A 334 24.51 15.32 -26.89
C HIS A 334 23.50 16.17 -27.67
N SER A 335 22.30 16.36 -27.12
CA SER A 335 21.19 17.10 -27.76
C SER A 335 20.49 18.09 -26.83
N TYR A 336 21.25 18.69 -25.92
CA TYR A 336 20.75 19.72 -24.99
C TYR A 336 20.43 21.06 -25.68
N ASP A 337 21.16 21.39 -26.75
CA ASP A 337 20.94 22.60 -27.54
C ASP A 337 19.96 22.32 -28.69
N PRO A 338 18.72 22.84 -28.62
CA PRO A 338 17.72 22.64 -29.68
C PRO A 338 18.12 23.22 -31.04
N THR A 339 19.10 24.13 -31.09
CA THR A 339 19.56 24.76 -32.34
C THR A 339 20.75 24.05 -32.97
N ASN A 340 21.34 23.08 -32.27
CA ASN A 340 22.52 22.34 -32.73
C ASN A 340 22.54 20.92 -32.16
N LEU A 341 21.85 20.01 -32.82
CA LEU A 341 21.72 18.62 -32.37
C LEU A 341 22.88 17.76 -32.88
N SER A 342 23.38 16.85 -32.03
CA SER A 342 24.33 15.82 -32.45
C SER A 342 23.75 14.92 -33.55
N PRO A 343 24.55 14.47 -34.54
CA PRO A 343 24.11 13.49 -35.53
C PRO A 343 23.49 12.21 -34.94
N SER A 344 23.90 11.81 -33.72
CA SER A 344 23.39 10.62 -33.04
C SER A 344 21.93 10.74 -32.58
N THR A 345 21.37 11.96 -32.50
CA THR A 345 19.98 12.20 -32.13
C THR A 345 19.09 12.62 -33.32
N LYS A 346 19.69 12.70 -34.52
CA LYS A 346 19.00 12.88 -35.81
C LYS A 346 18.69 11.52 -36.42
N MET A 347 17.52 10.98 -36.14
CA MET A 347 17.14 9.61 -36.52
C MET A 347 16.81 9.44 -38.02
N GLY A 348 16.76 10.54 -38.78
CA GLY A 348 16.52 10.52 -40.22
C GLY A 348 15.09 10.10 -40.58
N THR A 349 14.92 9.42 -41.71
CA THR A 349 13.62 8.95 -42.17
C THR A 349 13.32 7.55 -41.64
N LEU A 350 12.26 7.42 -40.84
CA LEU A 350 11.84 6.17 -40.22
C LEU A 350 10.77 5.49 -41.08
N SER A 351 11.11 4.35 -41.68
CA SER A 351 10.13 3.51 -42.38
C SER A 351 9.25 2.72 -41.41
N GLY A 352 7.95 2.62 -41.71
CA GLY A 352 7.01 1.78 -40.96
C GLY A 352 6.81 0.40 -41.61
N SER A 353 6.34 -0.56 -40.82
CA SER A 353 5.87 -1.88 -41.30
C SER A 353 4.55 -2.25 -40.62
N PRO A 354 3.77 -3.21 -41.16
CA PRO A 354 2.50 -3.61 -40.53
C PRO A 354 2.66 -4.18 -39.12
N THR A 355 3.82 -4.75 -38.78
CA THR A 355 4.16 -5.28 -37.45
C THR A 355 4.89 -4.26 -36.56
N GLY A 356 5.24 -3.09 -37.10
CA GLY A 356 6.05 -2.06 -36.46
C GLY A 356 7.55 -2.26 -36.65
N THR A 357 8.29 -1.17 -36.86
CA THR A 357 9.76 -1.13 -36.93
C THR A 357 10.29 -0.19 -35.85
N SER A 358 11.21 -0.65 -35.01
CA SER A 358 11.80 0.13 -33.91
C SER A 358 13.14 0.76 -34.29
N TYR A 359 13.34 2.00 -33.86
CA TYR A 359 14.56 2.79 -34.03
C TYR A 359 14.99 3.35 -32.68
N LYS A 360 16.28 3.35 -32.38
CA LYS A 360 16.81 3.78 -31.08
C LYS A 360 17.78 4.93 -31.23
N ALA A 361 17.72 5.87 -30.30
CA ALA A 361 18.69 6.94 -30.11
C ALA A 361 18.99 7.10 -28.62
N TYR A 362 20.19 7.57 -28.30
CA TYR A 362 20.73 7.56 -26.94
C TYR A 362 21.22 8.95 -26.56
N ASP A 363 20.94 9.36 -25.33
CA ASP A 363 21.40 10.61 -24.72
C ASP A 363 21.33 10.49 -23.20
N THR A 364 21.81 11.50 -22.48
CA THR A 364 21.82 11.60 -21.01
C THR A 364 21.25 12.96 -20.61
N LEU A 365 20.67 13.08 -19.41
CA LEU A 365 20.26 14.38 -18.84
C LEU A 365 21.35 14.91 -17.88
N SER A 366 22.46 15.43 -18.38
CA SER A 366 23.54 16.00 -17.55
C SER A 366 23.37 17.51 -17.33
N CYS A 367 24.29 18.13 -16.60
CA CYS A 367 24.21 19.54 -16.22
C CYS A 367 24.15 20.54 -17.39
N ASN A 368 24.72 20.21 -18.54
CA ASN A 368 24.57 21.00 -19.77
C ASN A 368 23.15 20.92 -20.39
N ALA A 369 22.32 19.95 -19.98
CA ALA A 369 20.93 19.80 -20.40
C ALA A 369 19.94 20.76 -19.72
N LEU A 370 20.40 21.57 -18.76
CA LEU A 370 19.54 22.52 -18.09
C LEU A 370 18.90 23.49 -19.10
N ILE A 371 17.57 23.56 -19.10
CA ILE A 371 16.80 24.36 -20.05
C ILE A 371 17.15 25.84 -19.91
N ALA A 372 17.43 26.30 -18.68
CA ALA A 372 17.88 27.65 -18.38
C ALA A 372 19.14 28.06 -19.17
N ASN A 373 20.01 27.10 -19.47
CA ASN A 373 21.25 27.34 -20.21
C ASN A 373 21.05 27.30 -21.73
N ASN A 374 19.89 26.81 -22.21
CA ASN A 374 19.60 26.58 -23.63
C ASN A 374 18.23 27.15 -24.04
N PRO A 375 17.95 28.45 -23.83
CA PRO A 375 16.67 29.05 -24.19
C PRO A 375 16.46 29.08 -25.71
N CYS A 376 15.27 28.70 -26.18
CA CYS A 376 14.92 28.67 -27.60
C CYS A 376 13.40 28.84 -27.76
N GLY A 377 12.97 30.07 -28.00
CA GLY A 377 11.58 30.43 -28.35
C GLY A 377 10.51 29.82 -27.45
N THR A 378 9.51 29.18 -28.05
CA THR A 378 8.40 28.51 -27.34
C THR A 378 8.71 27.07 -26.96
N VAL A 379 9.81 26.51 -27.49
CA VAL A 379 10.21 25.14 -27.23
C VAL A 379 11.06 25.03 -25.96
N ASN A 380 12.02 25.91 -25.70
CA ASN A 380 12.71 26.02 -24.40
C ASN A 380 12.49 27.44 -23.84
N PRO A 381 11.60 27.61 -22.85
CA PRO A 381 11.25 28.94 -22.34
C PRO A 381 12.39 29.59 -21.57
N ALA A 382 12.48 30.92 -21.63
CA ALA A 382 13.49 31.71 -20.93
C ALA A 382 13.40 31.63 -19.38
N SER A 383 12.27 31.13 -18.84
CA SER A 383 12.16 30.80 -17.41
C SER A 383 13.09 29.68 -16.97
N GLY A 384 13.62 28.89 -17.91
CA GLY A 384 14.49 27.75 -17.63
C GLY A 384 13.74 26.53 -17.11
N THR A 385 12.41 26.54 -17.12
CA THR A 385 11.56 25.47 -16.60
C THR A 385 10.34 25.24 -17.48
N ILE A 386 9.88 23.99 -17.54
CA ILE A 386 8.67 23.58 -18.24
C ILE A 386 7.74 22.89 -17.25
N SER A 387 6.47 23.28 -17.21
CA SER A 387 5.46 22.64 -16.37
C SER A 387 4.48 21.83 -17.22
N ILE A 388 4.24 20.57 -16.84
CA ILE A 388 3.23 19.70 -17.47
C ILE A 388 2.32 19.17 -16.35
N GLY A 389 1.13 19.74 -16.21
CA GLY A 389 0.30 19.54 -15.01
C GLY A 389 1.00 20.12 -13.78
N ASP A 390 1.08 19.33 -12.70
CA ASP A 390 1.69 19.75 -11.42
C ASP A 390 3.22 19.52 -11.36
N ASP A 391 3.79 18.90 -12.40
CA ASP A 391 5.21 18.58 -12.47
C ASP A 391 6.01 19.70 -13.14
N THR A 392 7.17 20.04 -12.58
CA THR A 392 8.12 21.01 -13.15
C THR A 392 9.43 20.33 -13.54
N TYR A 393 9.87 20.61 -14.77
CA TYR A 393 11.06 20.04 -15.39
C TYR A 393 12.11 21.14 -15.64
N TYR A 394 13.39 20.79 -15.44
CA TYR A 394 14.51 21.73 -15.43
C TYR A 394 15.58 21.39 -16.49
N ALA A 395 15.60 20.15 -16.96
CA ALA A 395 16.53 19.68 -17.98
C ALA A 395 15.77 19.09 -19.18
N GLY A 396 16.37 19.14 -20.37
CA GLY A 396 15.77 18.57 -21.57
C GLY A 396 16.77 18.22 -22.67
N VAL A 397 16.47 17.14 -23.40
CA VAL A 397 17.23 16.65 -24.57
C VAL A 397 16.29 16.41 -25.75
N TRP A 398 16.82 16.48 -26.98
CA TRP A 398 16.05 16.60 -28.21
C TRP A 398 16.42 15.56 -29.28
N TYR A 399 15.39 15.04 -29.95
CA TYR A 399 15.51 14.08 -31.05
C TYR A 399 14.71 14.57 -32.25
N THR A 400 15.21 14.33 -33.47
CA THR A 400 14.50 14.67 -34.71
C THR A 400 14.36 13.45 -35.62
N PHE A 401 13.22 13.34 -36.29
CA PHE A 401 12.93 12.24 -37.21
C PHE A 401 11.89 12.66 -38.27
N THR A 402 11.81 11.90 -39.36
CA THR A 402 10.85 12.10 -40.44
C THR A 402 10.11 10.80 -40.71
N ILE A 403 8.80 10.86 -40.97
CA ILE A 403 8.02 9.74 -41.51
C ILE A 403 7.40 10.15 -42.85
N THR A 404 7.32 9.21 -43.81
CA THR A 404 6.94 9.52 -45.21
C THR A 404 5.46 9.28 -45.52
N ASP A 405 4.74 8.59 -44.64
CA ASP A 405 3.31 8.32 -44.76
C ASP A 405 2.68 8.30 -43.37
N TYR A 406 1.34 8.23 -43.30
CA TYR A 406 0.62 8.06 -42.05
C TYR A 406 1.08 6.79 -41.33
N ALA A 407 1.45 6.94 -40.05
CA ALA A 407 1.88 5.81 -39.23
C ALA A 407 1.36 5.94 -37.79
N ASN A 408 1.19 4.80 -37.12
CA ASN A 408 1.10 4.78 -35.67
C ASN A 408 2.51 4.82 -35.11
N VAL A 409 2.84 5.85 -34.33
CA VAL A 409 4.19 6.05 -33.81
C VAL A 409 4.17 5.93 -32.29
N GLU A 410 4.90 4.96 -31.77
CA GLU A 410 5.09 4.72 -30.35
C GLU A 410 6.45 5.26 -29.92
N PHE A 411 6.46 6.09 -28.87
CA PHE A 411 7.67 6.66 -28.27
C PHE A 411 7.90 5.99 -26.93
N ILE A 412 9.04 5.35 -26.74
CA ILE A 412 9.42 4.63 -25.52
C ILE A 412 10.72 5.25 -25.00
N THR A 413 10.76 5.59 -23.72
CA THR A 413 11.92 6.16 -23.06
C THR A 413 12.42 5.25 -21.95
N THR A 414 13.70 5.38 -21.59
CA THR A 414 14.34 4.59 -20.51
C THR A 414 13.69 4.73 -19.14
N ASN A 415 13.01 5.85 -18.87
CA ASN A 415 12.39 6.10 -17.57
C ASN A 415 10.92 6.55 -17.76
N SER A 416 10.00 5.91 -17.05
CA SER A 416 8.57 6.27 -17.07
C SER A 416 8.30 7.67 -16.53
N TYR A 417 9.23 8.21 -15.74
CA TYR A 417 9.08 9.48 -15.06
C TYR A 417 9.55 10.70 -15.87
N PHE A 418 10.08 10.51 -17.09
CA PHE A 418 10.38 11.66 -17.95
C PHE A 418 9.11 12.35 -18.46
N GLY A 419 9.16 13.68 -18.49
CA GLY A 419 8.21 14.48 -19.27
C GLY A 419 8.54 14.32 -20.75
N LYS A 420 7.52 14.30 -21.60
CA LYS A 420 7.67 14.01 -23.03
C LYS A 420 6.89 15.01 -23.85
N ARG A 421 7.49 15.59 -24.89
CA ARG A 421 6.82 16.53 -25.80
C ARG A 421 7.13 16.21 -27.26
N LEU A 422 6.10 16.21 -28.09
CA LEU A 422 6.21 15.97 -29.54
C LEU A 422 5.75 17.22 -30.29
N TYR A 423 6.57 17.66 -31.24
CA TYR A 423 6.36 18.85 -32.05
C TYR A 423 6.34 18.52 -33.54
N ALA A 424 5.49 19.23 -34.30
CA ALA A 424 5.58 19.26 -35.75
C ALA A 424 6.70 20.20 -36.20
N GLY A 425 7.60 19.72 -37.06
CA GLY A 425 8.75 20.45 -37.60
C GLY A 425 10.09 20.04 -36.98
N ASN A 426 11.16 20.61 -37.52
CA ASN A 426 12.54 20.42 -37.05
C ASN A 426 12.96 21.55 -36.11
N VAL A 427 13.37 21.22 -34.90
CA VAL A 427 13.71 22.20 -33.86
C VAL A 427 15.00 22.98 -34.17
N GLU A 428 15.92 22.40 -34.95
CA GLU A 428 17.12 23.10 -35.42
C GLU A 428 16.80 24.22 -36.42
N GLU A 429 15.66 24.11 -37.11
CA GLU A 429 15.22 25.09 -38.11
C GLU A 429 14.35 26.19 -37.50
N SER A 430 13.64 25.90 -36.39
CA SER A 430 12.74 26.86 -35.75
C SER A 430 12.53 26.56 -34.27
N CYS A 431 12.73 27.59 -33.44
CA CYS A 431 12.38 27.59 -32.02
C CYS A 431 10.87 27.84 -31.74
N SER A 432 10.04 27.93 -32.78
CA SER A 432 8.59 28.22 -32.68
C SER A 432 7.78 27.10 -33.34
N LEU A 433 7.88 25.89 -32.80
CA LEU A 433 7.18 24.72 -33.31
C LEU A 433 5.78 24.57 -32.72
N THR A 434 4.89 23.91 -33.48
CA THR A 434 3.56 23.54 -32.99
C THR A 434 3.64 22.28 -32.15
N LEU A 435 3.25 22.37 -30.87
CA LEU A 435 3.14 21.23 -29.98
C LEU A 435 1.98 20.33 -30.42
N LEU A 436 2.28 19.06 -30.71
CA LEU A 436 1.27 18.05 -31.07
C LEU A 436 0.76 17.29 -29.87
N ARG A 437 1.65 17.00 -28.92
CA ARG A 437 1.32 16.27 -27.70
C ARG A 437 2.37 16.49 -26.63
N GLU A 438 1.93 16.51 -25.39
CA GLU A 438 2.79 16.41 -24.22
C GLU A 438 2.24 15.35 -23.27
N GLN A 439 3.11 14.80 -22.43
CA GLN A 439 2.74 13.78 -21.47
C GLN A 439 3.57 13.89 -20.20
N LYS A 440 2.88 13.81 -19.07
CA LYS A 440 3.49 13.79 -17.74
C LYS A 440 4.08 12.42 -17.38
N SER A 441 4.89 12.44 -16.33
CA SER A 441 5.69 11.41 -15.69
C SER A 441 4.91 10.16 -15.18
N LEU A 442 4.29 9.36 -16.06
CA LEU A 442 3.49 8.19 -15.62
C LEU A 442 3.66 6.91 -16.45
N SER A 443 4.38 6.94 -17.57
CA SER A 443 4.58 5.75 -18.40
C SER A 443 5.88 5.83 -19.18
N MET A 444 6.49 4.66 -19.42
CA MET A 444 7.71 4.55 -20.23
C MET A 444 7.50 5.04 -21.65
N GLY A 445 6.28 4.95 -22.19
CA GLY A 445 6.00 5.43 -23.54
C GLY A 445 4.58 5.91 -23.77
N PHE A 446 4.35 6.46 -24.97
CA PHE A 446 3.02 6.76 -25.47
C PHE A 446 2.94 6.59 -26.99
N ILE A 447 1.72 6.33 -27.46
CA ILE A 447 1.42 6.11 -28.88
C ILE A 447 0.73 7.35 -29.44
N TYR A 448 1.23 7.90 -30.55
CA TYR A 448 0.54 8.86 -31.39
C TYR A 448 -0.06 8.12 -32.60
N PRO A 449 -1.36 7.81 -32.60
CA PRO A 449 -1.98 7.09 -33.70
C PRO A 449 -2.23 7.99 -34.91
N CYS A 450 -2.02 7.46 -36.12
CA CYS A 450 -2.14 8.19 -37.39
C CYS A 450 -1.35 9.52 -37.41
N LEU A 451 -0.08 9.52 -36.96
CA LEU A 451 0.82 10.66 -37.18
C LEU A 451 1.00 10.86 -38.70
N PRO A 452 0.72 12.06 -39.24
CA PRO A 452 0.87 12.32 -40.68
C PRO A 452 2.31 12.17 -41.18
N ALA A 453 2.49 12.14 -42.51
CA ALA A 453 3.82 12.32 -43.09
C ALA A 453 4.38 13.70 -42.72
N GLY A 454 5.66 13.76 -42.35
CA GLY A 454 6.33 14.99 -41.97
C GLY A 454 7.58 14.79 -41.13
N THR A 455 8.25 15.90 -40.82
CA THR A 455 9.39 15.97 -39.90
C THR A 455 8.90 16.41 -38.52
N TYR A 456 9.46 15.79 -37.48
CA TYR A 456 9.03 15.96 -36.10
C TYR A 456 10.24 16.10 -35.16
N SER A 457 10.02 16.81 -34.06
CA SER A 457 10.99 16.95 -32.96
C SER A 457 10.37 16.42 -31.68
N PHE A 458 11.10 15.55 -30.99
CA PHE A 458 10.69 14.94 -29.73
C PHE A 458 11.64 15.35 -28.60
N GLN A 459 11.08 15.75 -27.47
CA GLN A 459 11.85 16.19 -26.32
C GLN A 459 11.57 15.30 -25.11
N ILE A 460 12.64 14.90 -24.43
CA ILE A 460 12.61 14.21 -23.13
C ILE A 460 13.01 15.22 -22.05
N LEU A 461 12.24 15.26 -20.96
CA LEU A 461 12.37 16.24 -19.88
C LEU A 461 12.73 15.59 -18.55
N GLY A 462 13.73 16.16 -17.88
CA GLY A 462 14.23 15.76 -16.56
C GLY A 462 13.72 16.67 -15.44
N LYS A 463 13.36 16.08 -14.30
CA LYS A 463 13.07 16.79 -13.05
C LYS A 463 14.36 17.01 -12.27
N MET A 464 14.38 18.06 -11.47
CA MET A 464 15.45 18.37 -10.54
C MET A 464 14.80 18.79 -9.23
N ASP A 465 14.90 17.94 -8.21
CA ASP A 465 14.38 18.27 -6.88
C ASP A 465 15.43 19.05 -6.08
N THR A 466 15.09 20.29 -5.75
CA THR A 466 15.92 21.22 -4.97
C THR A 466 15.69 21.14 -3.47
N LEU A 467 14.69 20.36 -3.00
CA LEU A 467 14.26 20.33 -1.59
C LEU A 467 15.06 19.36 -0.70
N ASN A 468 16.20 18.85 -1.16
CA ASN A 468 17.00 17.80 -0.50
C ASN A 468 16.27 16.47 -0.25
N LEU A 469 15.04 16.29 -0.76
CA LEU A 469 14.19 15.12 -0.59
C LEU A 469 14.42 14.08 -1.71
N ILE A 470 15.62 13.49 -1.80
CA ILE A 470 15.77 12.25 -2.59
C ILE A 470 15.32 11.09 -1.69
N THR A 471 14.01 10.96 -1.48
CA THR A 471 13.44 9.76 -0.85
C THR A 471 13.37 8.64 -1.87
N TRP A 472 14.05 7.52 -1.61
CA TRP A 472 13.81 6.14 -2.07
C TRP A 472 13.32 5.88 -3.52
N GLY A 473 13.54 6.78 -4.47
CA GLY A 473 13.12 6.57 -5.86
C GLY A 473 13.72 7.56 -6.86
N SER A 474 14.06 7.05 -8.04
CA SER A 474 14.50 7.77 -9.23
C SER A 474 13.45 8.73 -9.82
N HIS A 475 12.41 9.09 -9.05
CA HIS A 475 11.19 9.77 -9.47
C HIS A 475 11.29 11.31 -9.42
N TYR A 476 12.14 11.84 -8.54
CA TYR A 476 12.18 13.27 -8.22
C TYR A 476 13.40 13.99 -8.81
N ASN A 477 14.48 13.26 -9.12
CA ASN A 477 15.67 13.83 -9.74
C ASN A 477 16.18 12.94 -10.90
N HIS A 478 16.23 13.52 -12.09
CA HIS A 478 16.59 12.87 -13.34
C HIS A 478 17.95 13.30 -13.88
N LEU A 479 18.61 14.22 -13.21
CA LEU A 479 19.95 14.64 -13.60
C LEU A 479 20.90 13.43 -13.54
N GLY A 480 21.83 13.31 -14.49
CA GLY A 480 22.76 12.19 -14.67
C GLY A 480 22.14 10.89 -15.20
N ASN A 481 20.82 10.82 -15.43
CA ASN A 481 20.18 9.59 -15.94
C ASN A 481 20.27 9.46 -17.48
N PRO A 482 20.35 8.22 -18.01
CA PRO A 482 20.14 7.96 -19.44
C PRO A 482 18.74 8.40 -19.88
N ALA A 483 18.68 9.16 -20.97
CA ALA A 483 17.47 9.70 -21.57
C ALA A 483 17.26 9.13 -22.98
N ASN A 484 17.36 7.81 -23.13
CA ASN A 484 17.28 7.16 -24.45
C ASN A 484 15.84 7.14 -24.98
N LEU A 485 15.72 7.18 -26.30
CA LEU A 485 14.46 7.14 -27.04
C LEU A 485 14.44 5.93 -27.98
N GLU A 486 13.38 5.13 -27.89
CA GLU A 486 12.97 4.20 -28.93
C GLU A 486 11.70 4.71 -29.59
N ILE A 487 11.71 4.82 -30.93
CA ILE A 487 10.55 5.13 -31.74
C ILE A 487 10.16 3.89 -32.53
N LYS A 488 8.95 3.37 -32.33
CA LYS A 488 8.39 2.28 -33.12
C LYS A 488 7.34 2.81 -34.08
N VAL A 489 7.55 2.59 -35.37
CA VAL A 489 6.70 3.07 -36.47
C VAL A 489 5.94 1.90 -37.10
N THR A 490 4.63 1.91 -36.97
CA THR A 490 3.73 0.90 -37.57
C THR A 490 2.94 1.52 -38.72
N SER A 491 3.05 0.94 -39.92
CA SER A 491 2.32 1.42 -41.09
C SER A 491 0.82 1.19 -40.92
N VAL A 492 -0.01 2.14 -41.35
CA VAL A 492 -1.48 2.00 -41.31
C VAL A 492 -2.02 1.84 -42.73
N ASP A 493 -2.85 0.82 -42.95
CA ASP A 493 -3.50 0.59 -44.25
C ASP A 493 -4.64 1.60 -44.45
N ILE A 494 -4.62 2.37 -45.54
CA ILE A 494 -5.52 3.50 -45.80
C ILE A 494 -6.73 3.05 -46.63
N VAL A 495 -7.42 1.99 -46.19
CA VAL A 495 -8.64 1.56 -46.87
C VAL A 495 -9.83 2.39 -46.39
N ASN A 496 -10.24 3.36 -47.22
CA ASN A 496 -11.38 4.24 -46.93
C ASN A 496 -12.70 3.62 -47.42
N HIS A 497 -13.48 3.04 -46.51
CA HIS A 497 -14.80 2.47 -46.81
C HIS A 497 -15.94 3.43 -46.44
N TYR A 498 -16.82 3.74 -47.40
CA TYR A 498 -18.10 4.46 -47.19
C TYR A 498 -18.00 5.80 -46.43
N GLN A 499 -16.91 6.54 -46.63
CA GLN A 499 -16.62 7.81 -45.95
C GLN A 499 -17.19 9.06 -46.66
N LEU A 500 -18.04 8.89 -47.69
CA LEU A 500 -18.54 9.99 -48.53
C LEU A 500 -17.42 10.89 -49.11
N THR A 501 -16.38 10.30 -49.70
CA THR A 501 -15.31 11.04 -50.40
C THR A 501 -15.69 11.48 -51.82
N SER A 502 -16.80 10.96 -52.35
CA SER A 502 -17.44 11.39 -53.60
C SER A 502 -18.91 10.94 -53.61
N SER A 503 -19.69 11.42 -54.58
CA SER A 503 -21.10 11.00 -54.74
C SER A 503 -21.24 9.47 -54.78
N GLY A 504 -22.26 8.93 -54.09
CA GLY A 504 -22.56 7.51 -54.04
C GLY A 504 -21.63 6.65 -53.18
N LYS A 505 -20.66 7.22 -52.46
CA LYS A 505 -19.74 6.49 -51.55
C LYS A 505 -20.36 6.26 -50.17
N VAL A 506 -21.52 5.61 -50.15
CA VAL A 506 -22.27 5.15 -48.97
C VAL A 506 -22.51 3.65 -49.04
N ASP A 507 -22.79 3.02 -47.91
CA ASP A 507 -23.28 1.65 -47.84
C ASP A 507 -24.81 1.64 -47.96
N SER A 508 -25.34 1.21 -49.10
CA SER A 508 -26.79 1.12 -49.33
C SER A 508 -27.34 -0.21 -48.82
N LEU A 509 -27.91 -0.20 -47.62
CA LEU A 509 -28.46 -1.40 -47.01
C LEU A 509 -29.70 -1.87 -47.77
N ASN A 510 -29.79 -3.19 -47.98
CA ASN A 510 -30.89 -3.83 -48.71
C ASN A 510 -31.05 -3.34 -50.17
N ASN A 511 -29.96 -2.87 -50.80
CA ASN A 511 -29.96 -2.39 -52.19
C ASN A 511 -31.05 -1.35 -52.47
N TRP A 512 -31.27 -0.41 -51.56
CA TRP A 512 -32.32 0.63 -51.64
C TRP A 512 -33.77 0.12 -51.62
N MET A 513 -34.01 -1.18 -51.41
CA MET A 513 -35.36 -1.70 -51.20
C MET A 513 -35.83 -1.41 -49.77
N PRO A 514 -37.12 -1.09 -49.55
CA PRO A 514 -37.67 -0.94 -48.21
C PRO A 514 -37.43 -2.16 -47.32
N LEU A 515 -37.06 -1.91 -46.06
CA LEU A 515 -36.86 -2.96 -45.06
C LEU A 515 -38.16 -3.73 -44.80
N GLN A 516 -38.07 -5.06 -44.79
CA GLN A 516 -39.22 -5.94 -44.56
C GLN A 516 -39.47 -6.16 -43.06
N ASP A 517 -40.73 -6.35 -42.70
CA ASP A 517 -41.12 -6.59 -41.30
C ASP A 517 -40.48 -7.87 -40.76
N GLY A 518 -39.85 -7.77 -39.59
CA GLY A 518 -39.21 -8.87 -38.88
C GLY A 518 -37.83 -9.29 -39.42
N VAL A 519 -37.40 -8.77 -40.58
CA VAL A 519 -36.14 -9.15 -41.26
C VAL A 519 -34.96 -8.29 -40.79
N THR A 520 -33.83 -8.94 -40.49
CA THR A 520 -32.57 -8.26 -40.16
C THR A 520 -31.68 -8.17 -41.40
N VAL A 521 -31.19 -6.98 -41.71
CA VAL A 521 -30.24 -6.70 -42.79
C VAL A 521 -28.89 -6.32 -42.17
N TYR A 522 -27.82 -6.95 -42.62
CA TYR A 522 -26.46 -6.67 -42.16
C TYR A 522 -25.77 -5.71 -43.13
N ALA A 523 -25.05 -4.75 -42.59
CA ALA A 523 -24.16 -3.89 -43.33
C ALA A 523 -22.90 -4.63 -43.80
N ASP A 524 -22.22 -4.04 -44.78
CA ASP A 524 -20.89 -4.47 -45.18
C ASP A 524 -19.83 -4.03 -44.15
N SER A 525 -18.78 -4.85 -44.06
CA SER A 525 -17.60 -4.58 -43.24
C SER A 525 -16.85 -3.35 -43.75
N ALA A 526 -16.62 -2.37 -42.90
CA ALA A 526 -15.94 -1.11 -43.22
C ALA A 526 -14.88 -0.74 -42.17
N TYR A 527 -13.76 -0.15 -42.62
CA TYR A 527 -12.67 0.34 -41.75
C TYR A 527 -12.55 1.85 -41.88
N PHE A 528 -12.06 2.48 -40.82
CA PHE A 528 -11.68 3.89 -40.84
C PHE A 528 -10.24 4.05 -41.32
N GLY A 529 -10.00 4.98 -42.24
CA GLY A 529 -8.64 5.37 -42.63
C GLY A 529 -8.10 6.48 -41.74
N CYS A 530 -6.78 6.75 -41.84
CA CYS A 530 -6.13 7.84 -41.11
C CYS A 530 -6.53 9.27 -41.52
N PRO A 531 -6.94 9.57 -42.77
CA PRO A 531 -7.50 10.88 -43.10
C PRO A 531 -8.81 11.16 -42.35
N ASN A 532 -9.10 12.43 -42.08
CA ASN A 532 -10.42 12.84 -41.58
C ASN A 532 -11.42 12.92 -42.74
N THR A 533 -12.72 12.85 -42.45
CA THR A 533 -13.79 12.76 -43.46
C THR A 533 -14.72 13.98 -43.41
N VAL A 534 -15.58 14.15 -44.42
CA VAL A 534 -16.75 15.03 -44.31
C VAL A 534 -17.66 14.52 -43.19
N LEU A 535 -18.31 15.43 -42.46
CA LEU A 535 -19.18 15.12 -41.31
C LEU A 535 -20.60 15.68 -41.51
N PRO A 536 -21.64 15.15 -40.85
CA PRO A 536 -22.92 15.85 -40.75
C PRO A 536 -22.75 17.20 -40.03
N ALA A 537 -23.60 18.17 -40.34
CA ALA A 537 -23.70 19.39 -39.55
C ALA A 537 -24.28 19.09 -38.16
N GLY A 538 -23.65 19.61 -37.09
CA GLY A 538 -24.10 19.40 -35.71
C GLY A 538 -23.10 18.59 -34.85
N ASP A 539 -23.62 17.85 -33.87
CA ASP A 539 -22.82 17.03 -32.96
C ASP A 539 -22.25 15.80 -33.67
N ASN A 540 -20.95 15.58 -33.51
CA ASN A 540 -20.18 14.48 -34.09
C ASN A 540 -19.57 13.59 -32.99
N CYS A 541 -20.33 13.38 -31.92
CA CYS A 541 -19.99 12.49 -30.81
C CYS A 541 -18.65 12.80 -30.15
N TYR A 542 -18.57 13.95 -29.49
CA TYR A 542 -17.35 14.39 -28.78
C TYR A 542 -16.20 14.74 -29.73
N GLY A 543 -16.52 15.36 -30.87
CA GLY A 543 -15.51 15.90 -31.79
C GLY A 543 -14.75 14.84 -32.59
N LYS A 544 -15.37 13.66 -32.81
CA LYS A 544 -14.84 12.65 -33.72
C LYS A 544 -14.73 13.23 -35.12
N ARG A 545 -13.69 12.84 -35.86
CA ARG A 545 -13.29 13.46 -37.13
C ARG A 545 -13.42 12.52 -38.34
N LYS A 546 -13.95 11.32 -38.11
CA LYS A 546 -14.09 10.26 -39.11
C LYS A 546 -15.51 9.72 -39.06
N ALA A 547 -16.10 9.46 -40.22
CA ALA A 547 -17.46 8.98 -40.36
C ALA A 547 -17.58 7.89 -41.44
N ILE A 548 -18.46 6.91 -41.19
CA ILE A 548 -18.94 5.91 -42.16
C ILE A 548 -20.44 6.11 -42.31
N TYR A 549 -20.93 6.20 -43.55
CA TYR A 549 -22.32 6.51 -43.89
C TYR A 549 -23.05 5.28 -44.45
N ARG A 550 -24.20 4.94 -43.85
CA ARG A 550 -25.04 3.81 -44.27
C ARG A 550 -26.50 4.21 -44.39
N GLU A 551 -27.15 3.84 -45.48
CA GLU A 551 -28.51 4.31 -45.81
C GLU A 551 -29.49 3.15 -45.97
N PHE A 552 -30.74 3.35 -45.51
CA PHE A 552 -31.84 2.38 -45.66
C PHE A 552 -33.21 3.06 -45.82
N VAL A 553 -34.18 2.33 -46.39
CA VAL A 553 -35.51 2.84 -46.75
C VAL A 553 -36.61 2.21 -45.88
N ILE A 554 -37.57 3.03 -45.45
CA ILE A 554 -38.79 2.64 -44.71
C ILE A 554 -40.03 3.06 -45.52
N ASP A 555 -40.99 2.16 -45.69
CA ASP A 555 -42.21 2.37 -46.50
C ASP A 555 -43.49 2.62 -45.67
N THR A 556 -43.51 2.18 -44.41
CA THR A 556 -44.64 2.34 -43.47
C THR A 556 -44.16 2.69 -42.06
N ILE A 557 -45.06 3.16 -41.21
CA ILE A 557 -44.76 3.38 -39.79
C ILE A 557 -44.35 2.07 -39.09
N GLY A 558 -43.39 2.17 -38.18
CA GLY A 558 -42.94 1.04 -37.36
C GLY A 558 -41.72 1.38 -36.52
N MET A 559 -40.98 0.35 -36.12
CA MET A 559 -39.79 0.47 -35.28
C MET A 559 -38.55 -0.08 -35.97
N VAL A 560 -37.45 0.66 -35.93
CA VAL A 560 -36.13 0.20 -36.40
C VAL A 560 -35.24 -0.09 -35.20
N THR A 561 -34.78 -1.33 -35.10
CA THR A 561 -33.74 -1.74 -34.16
C THR A 561 -32.38 -1.73 -34.87
N LEU A 562 -31.40 -1.07 -34.27
CA LEU A 562 -30.01 -1.11 -34.71
C LEU A 562 -29.19 -1.96 -33.75
N GLY A 563 -28.20 -2.68 -34.26
CA GLY A 563 -27.25 -3.37 -33.41
C GLY A 563 -25.90 -3.62 -34.07
N GLY A 564 -24.93 -4.02 -33.26
CA GLY A 564 -23.60 -4.42 -33.69
C GLY A 564 -23.41 -5.94 -33.56
N VAL A 565 -22.33 -6.46 -34.15
CA VAL A 565 -21.89 -7.84 -33.88
C VAL A 565 -21.23 -7.87 -32.48
N ASN A 566 -21.54 -8.90 -31.67
CA ASN A 566 -21.20 -9.20 -30.26
C ASN A 566 -20.07 -8.43 -29.51
N ILE A 567 -20.14 -8.38 -28.18
CA ILE A 567 -19.33 -7.62 -27.17
C ILE A 567 -17.79 -7.69 -27.29
N TYR A 568 -17.23 -8.60 -28.09
CA TYR A 568 -15.79 -8.70 -28.36
C TYR A 568 -15.37 -8.11 -29.72
N ASN A 569 -16.32 -7.59 -30.50
CA ASN A 569 -16.06 -6.96 -31.78
C ASN A 569 -15.98 -5.43 -31.65
N SER A 570 -15.22 -4.85 -32.57
CA SER A 570 -14.88 -3.44 -32.65
C SER A 570 -16.05 -2.46 -32.73
N ASP A 571 -17.19 -2.86 -33.30
CA ASP A 571 -18.39 -2.01 -33.46
C ASP A 571 -19.00 -1.55 -32.14
N ALA A 572 -18.94 -2.39 -31.10
CA ALA A 572 -19.62 -2.12 -29.84
C ALA A 572 -19.14 -0.80 -29.21
N TYR A 573 -17.89 -0.40 -29.48
CA TYR A 573 -17.25 0.78 -28.92
C TYR A 573 -17.31 2.02 -29.82
N LEU A 574 -17.70 1.86 -31.09
CA LEU A 574 -17.90 2.97 -32.01
C LEU A 574 -19.14 3.77 -31.63
N GLN A 575 -19.15 5.04 -31.98
CA GLN A 575 -20.27 5.94 -31.70
C GLN A 575 -21.12 6.13 -32.94
N HIS A 576 -22.42 6.28 -32.76
CA HIS A 576 -23.37 6.33 -33.85
C HIS A 576 -24.42 7.42 -33.64
N ILE A 577 -24.91 7.98 -34.74
CA ILE A 577 -26.14 8.77 -34.79
C ILE A 577 -26.98 8.24 -35.95
N LEU A 578 -28.27 8.02 -35.70
CA LEU A 578 -29.25 7.77 -36.76
C LEU A 578 -29.83 9.11 -37.20
N TYR A 579 -29.86 9.38 -38.50
CA TYR A 579 -30.47 10.57 -39.09
C TYR A 579 -31.65 10.17 -39.97
N LYS A 580 -32.69 11.02 -39.98
CA LYS A 580 -33.72 11.03 -41.01
C LYS A 580 -33.23 11.93 -42.14
N GLY A 581 -33.11 11.38 -43.35
CA GLY A 581 -32.55 12.04 -44.52
C GLY A 581 -31.56 11.16 -45.29
N ASP A 582 -31.32 11.54 -46.54
CA ASP A 582 -30.42 10.89 -47.51
C ASP A 582 -29.11 11.69 -47.56
N ALA A 583 -28.07 11.19 -46.90
CA ALA A 583 -26.78 11.88 -46.80
C ALA A 583 -26.05 11.93 -48.15
N SER A 584 -26.15 10.88 -48.97
CA SER A 584 -25.56 10.80 -50.30
C SER A 584 -26.14 11.86 -51.25
N ALA A 585 -27.47 11.99 -51.28
CA ALA A 585 -28.17 12.99 -52.09
C ALA A 585 -27.87 14.42 -51.60
N LEU A 586 -27.87 14.63 -50.28
CA LEU A 586 -27.55 15.94 -49.69
C LEU A 586 -26.10 16.35 -49.96
N ALA A 587 -25.12 15.47 -49.73
CA ALA A 587 -23.71 15.73 -50.01
C ALA A 587 -23.46 16.05 -51.49
N THR A 588 -24.15 15.34 -52.40
CA THR A 588 -24.08 15.60 -53.85
C THR A 588 -24.68 16.94 -54.22
N ALA A 589 -25.86 17.29 -53.70
CA ALA A 589 -26.51 18.57 -53.97
C ALA A 589 -25.73 19.76 -53.42
N GLN A 590 -25.02 19.58 -52.30
CA GLN A 590 -24.24 20.62 -51.62
C GLN A 590 -22.76 20.66 -52.06
N ASN A 591 -22.32 19.69 -52.86
CA ASN A 591 -20.92 19.49 -53.27
C ASN A 591 -19.95 19.42 -52.07
N LYS A 592 -20.26 18.58 -51.07
CA LYS A 592 -19.50 18.43 -49.81
C LYS A 592 -18.89 17.03 -49.67
N PHE A 593 -17.57 16.93 -49.77
CA PHE A 593 -16.85 15.65 -49.76
C PHE A 593 -15.49 15.69 -49.05
N THR A 594 -15.09 16.85 -48.53
CA THR A 594 -13.78 17.08 -47.91
C THR A 594 -13.86 17.36 -46.41
N TYR A 595 -12.80 16.99 -45.68
CA TYR A 595 -12.71 17.31 -44.25
C TYR A 595 -12.73 18.83 -43.99
N GLY A 596 -13.44 19.24 -42.95
CA GLY A 596 -13.72 20.64 -42.64
C GLY A 596 -15.05 21.14 -43.20
N GLU A 597 -15.62 20.38 -44.15
CA GLU A 597 -16.98 20.62 -44.63
C GLU A 597 -18.03 19.81 -43.83
N THR A 598 -19.26 20.31 -43.82
CA THR A 598 -20.40 19.65 -43.18
C THR A 598 -21.56 19.43 -44.15
N ILE A 599 -22.31 18.34 -43.99
CA ILE A 599 -23.53 18.03 -44.74
C ILE A 599 -24.73 18.57 -43.96
N ASP A 600 -25.43 19.55 -44.52
CA ASP A 600 -26.62 20.16 -43.93
C ASP A 600 -27.91 19.39 -44.30
N GLY A 601 -28.98 19.52 -43.51
CA GLY A 601 -30.31 18.98 -43.84
C GLY A 601 -30.60 17.55 -43.37
N LEU A 602 -29.65 16.90 -42.70
CA LEU A 602 -29.89 15.65 -41.96
C LEU A 602 -30.52 15.96 -40.60
N THR A 603 -31.65 15.32 -40.29
CA THR A 603 -32.33 15.51 -38.98
C THR A 603 -31.94 14.38 -38.02
N PRO A 604 -31.19 14.63 -36.93
CA PRO A 604 -30.80 13.58 -36.01
C PRO A 604 -32.02 12.98 -35.30
N MET A 605 -32.06 11.65 -35.24
CA MET A 605 -33.06 10.85 -34.51
C MET A 605 -32.60 10.44 -33.12
N SER A 606 -31.33 10.64 -32.81
CA SER A 606 -30.67 10.24 -31.57
C SER A 606 -29.59 11.24 -31.19
N ASN A 607 -29.23 11.25 -29.92
CA ASN A 607 -27.88 11.67 -29.52
C ASN A 607 -26.89 10.54 -29.87
N CYS A 608 -25.62 10.76 -29.59
CA CYS A 608 -24.59 9.75 -29.77
C CYS A 608 -24.82 8.51 -28.91
N PHE A 609 -24.83 7.34 -29.53
CA PHE A 609 -24.99 6.05 -28.85
C PHE A 609 -23.94 5.02 -29.28
N ARG A 610 -23.83 3.93 -28.53
CA ARG A 610 -22.95 2.78 -28.80
C ARG A 610 -23.77 1.49 -28.78
N PHE A 611 -23.28 0.43 -29.42
CA PHE A 611 -23.92 -0.89 -29.34
C PHE A 611 -23.48 -1.73 -28.13
N TYR A 612 -22.51 -1.25 -27.34
CA TYR A 612 -22.07 -1.91 -26.11
C TYR A 612 -23.23 -2.04 -25.12
N ASN A 613 -23.74 -3.26 -24.96
CA ASN A 613 -24.85 -3.68 -24.08
C ASN A 613 -26.28 -3.32 -24.51
N ASN A 614 -26.50 -2.65 -25.64
CA ASN A 614 -27.86 -2.31 -26.07
C ASN A 614 -28.04 -2.20 -27.59
N ASN A 615 -29.25 -2.55 -28.04
CA ASN A 615 -29.70 -2.39 -29.42
C ASN A 615 -30.79 -1.31 -29.43
N PRO A 616 -30.48 -0.05 -29.83
CA PRO A 616 -31.46 1.01 -29.77
C PRO A 616 -32.60 0.82 -30.76
N ILE A 617 -33.78 1.29 -30.36
CA ILE A 617 -35.03 1.15 -31.10
C ILE A 617 -35.59 2.55 -31.38
N PHE A 618 -35.86 2.83 -32.65
CA PHE A 618 -36.36 4.11 -33.13
C PHE A 618 -37.74 3.96 -33.74
N CYS A 619 -38.65 4.87 -33.41
CA CYS A 619 -39.93 4.99 -34.09
C CYS A 619 -39.72 5.72 -35.42
N VAL A 620 -40.07 5.08 -36.53
CA VAL A 620 -39.81 5.60 -37.89
C VAL A 620 -41.10 5.78 -38.66
N THR A 621 -41.09 6.77 -39.55
CA THR A 621 -42.12 7.05 -40.56
C THR A 621 -41.56 6.76 -41.96
N PRO A 622 -42.39 6.65 -43.01
CA PRO A 622 -41.89 6.42 -44.37
C PRO A 622 -40.82 7.45 -44.79
N GLY A 623 -39.71 6.99 -45.36
CA GLY A 623 -38.57 7.83 -45.78
C GLY A 623 -37.21 7.10 -45.82
N VAL A 624 -36.16 7.84 -46.17
CA VAL A 624 -34.75 7.38 -46.14
C VAL A 624 -34.10 7.79 -44.82
N TYR A 625 -33.29 6.89 -44.26
CA TYR A 625 -32.57 7.10 -43.02
C TYR A 625 -31.09 6.79 -43.22
N THR A 626 -30.23 7.59 -42.59
CA THR A 626 -28.77 7.45 -42.63
C THR A 626 -28.23 7.13 -41.23
N LEU A 627 -27.62 5.97 -41.05
CA LEU A 627 -26.81 5.65 -39.88
C LEU A 627 -25.36 6.12 -40.12
N VAL A 628 -24.88 7.04 -39.29
CA VAL A 628 -23.50 7.52 -39.33
C VAL A 628 -22.74 6.91 -38.16
N THR A 629 -21.63 6.22 -38.45
CA THR A 629 -20.70 5.70 -37.44
C THR A 629 -19.48 6.61 -37.35
N PHE A 630 -19.19 7.12 -36.17
CA PHE A 630 -18.11 8.06 -35.87
C PHE A 630 -16.90 7.37 -35.21
N ALA A 631 -15.71 7.85 -35.55
CA ALA A 631 -14.43 7.35 -35.03
C ALA A 631 -13.35 8.44 -34.95
N ASP A 632 -12.27 8.15 -34.22
CA ASP A 632 -11.04 8.93 -34.19
C ASP A 632 -9.81 8.10 -34.54
N SER A 633 -8.61 8.68 -34.41
CA SER A 633 -7.35 7.99 -34.71
C SER A 633 -7.07 6.81 -33.77
N ASN A 634 -7.56 6.81 -32.53
CA ASN A 634 -7.40 5.66 -31.63
C ASN A 634 -8.24 4.47 -32.11
N ASP A 635 -9.43 4.75 -32.63
CA ASP A 635 -10.31 3.74 -33.22
C ASP A 635 -9.68 3.11 -34.47
N VAL A 636 -8.94 3.90 -35.27
CA VAL A 636 -8.11 3.39 -36.39
C VAL A 636 -6.96 2.53 -35.86
N PHE A 637 -6.24 2.98 -34.84
CA PHE A 637 -5.12 2.24 -34.22
C PHE A 637 -5.56 0.88 -33.65
N SER A 638 -6.73 0.83 -33.02
CA SER A 638 -7.33 -0.43 -32.51
C SER A 638 -7.92 -1.30 -33.62
N ALA A 639 -7.70 -0.96 -34.90
CA ALA A 639 -8.24 -1.64 -36.07
C ALA A 639 -9.75 -1.86 -35.98
N ARG A 640 -10.50 -0.87 -35.47
CA ARG A 640 -11.93 -1.03 -35.27
C ARG A 640 -12.66 -1.16 -36.61
N LEU A 641 -13.27 -2.31 -36.83
CA LEU A 641 -14.19 -2.59 -37.92
C LEU A 641 -15.60 -2.09 -37.57
N SER A 642 -16.31 -1.55 -38.56
CA SER A 642 -17.75 -1.32 -38.48
C SER A 642 -18.58 -2.21 -39.40
N ARG A 643 -19.60 -2.88 -38.85
CA ARG A 643 -20.54 -3.80 -39.49
C ARG A 643 -21.87 -3.91 -38.70
N PRO A 644 -22.65 -2.82 -38.58
CA PRO A 644 -23.94 -2.84 -37.90
C PRO A 644 -24.97 -3.69 -38.66
N TRP A 645 -26.08 -4.00 -38.00
CA TRP A 645 -27.28 -4.56 -38.61
C TRP A 645 -28.49 -3.70 -38.26
N VAL A 646 -29.51 -3.78 -39.13
CA VAL A 646 -30.76 -3.02 -39.02
C VAL A 646 -31.94 -4.00 -39.12
N ARG A 647 -32.91 -3.90 -38.22
CA ARG A 647 -34.13 -4.71 -38.23
C ARG A 647 -35.37 -3.83 -38.12
N PHE A 648 -36.32 -3.99 -39.02
CA PHE A 648 -37.60 -3.27 -38.99
C PHE A 648 -38.72 -4.15 -38.41
N ASN A 649 -39.55 -3.62 -37.51
CA ASN A 649 -40.62 -4.34 -36.81
C ASN A 649 -41.93 -3.52 -36.78
N LYS A 650 -43.04 -4.13 -37.18
CA LYS A 650 -44.40 -3.59 -37.06
C LYS A 650 -45.07 -4.15 -35.81
N ARG A 651 -45.02 -3.44 -34.67
CA ARG A 651 -45.76 -3.82 -33.45
C ARG A 651 -46.63 -2.70 -32.91
N TYR A 652 -47.79 -3.08 -32.38
CA TYR A 652 -48.81 -2.19 -31.82
C TYR A 652 -49.20 -2.66 -30.43
N THR A 653 -49.51 -1.72 -29.54
CA THR A 653 -50.04 -2.03 -28.20
C THR A 653 -51.51 -2.37 -28.31
N GLN A 654 -51.95 -3.51 -27.79
CA GLN A 654 -53.31 -4.00 -27.91
C GLN A 654 -54.23 -3.41 -26.83
N PHE A 655 -53.79 -3.37 -25.57
CA PHE A 655 -54.60 -2.93 -24.43
C PHE A 655 -54.24 -1.51 -23.97
N TYR A 656 -54.06 -0.60 -24.93
CA TYR A 656 -53.72 0.81 -24.69
C TYR A 656 -54.95 1.71 -24.43
N ASP A 657 -56.16 1.19 -24.62
CA ASP A 657 -57.41 1.91 -24.40
C ASP A 657 -58.05 1.44 -23.08
N PRO A 658 -58.31 2.33 -22.09
CA PRO A 658 -58.92 1.93 -20.82
C PRO A 658 -60.34 1.38 -20.96
N SER A 659 -61.04 1.65 -22.07
CA SER A 659 -62.36 1.08 -22.36
C SER A 659 -62.30 -0.38 -22.85
N SER A 660 -61.12 -0.84 -23.28
CA SER A 660 -60.87 -2.20 -23.79
C SER A 660 -59.65 -2.84 -23.10
N PRO A 661 -59.66 -3.02 -21.76
CA PRO A 661 -58.55 -3.61 -21.03
C PRO A 661 -58.45 -5.12 -21.28
N ASN A 662 -57.31 -5.72 -20.92
CA ASN A 662 -57.25 -7.17 -20.78
C ASN A 662 -58.00 -7.60 -19.51
N ASP A 663 -59.20 -8.12 -19.67
CA ASP A 663 -60.00 -8.70 -18.58
C ASP A 663 -59.57 -10.14 -18.29
N MET A 664 -59.13 -10.40 -17.07
CA MET A 664 -58.67 -11.70 -16.58
C MET A 664 -59.75 -12.47 -15.80
N GLY A 665 -60.92 -11.87 -15.56
CA GLY A 665 -62.02 -12.47 -14.79
C GLY A 665 -61.73 -12.63 -13.30
N ASP A 666 -62.49 -13.51 -12.63
CA ASP A 666 -62.24 -13.92 -11.24
C ASP A 666 -61.09 -14.93 -11.20
N ILE A 667 -59.97 -14.52 -10.60
CA ILE A 667 -58.74 -15.32 -10.54
C ILE A 667 -58.63 -16.14 -9.25
N THR A 668 -59.58 -16.03 -8.33
CA THR A 668 -59.49 -16.54 -6.94
C THR A 668 -59.27 -18.05 -6.86
N THR A 669 -60.08 -18.84 -7.58
CA THR A 669 -59.99 -20.30 -7.53
C THR A 669 -58.64 -20.80 -8.06
N ALA A 670 -58.13 -20.17 -9.13
CA ALA A 670 -56.84 -20.52 -9.69
C ALA A 670 -55.71 -20.20 -8.69
N LEU A 671 -55.73 -19.02 -8.08
CA LEU A 671 -54.75 -18.61 -7.07
C LEU A 671 -54.72 -19.54 -5.85
N LEU A 672 -55.89 -19.88 -5.29
CA LEU A 672 -56.02 -20.79 -4.14
C LEU A 672 -55.56 -22.22 -4.44
N SER A 673 -55.56 -22.64 -5.70
CA SER A 673 -55.00 -23.93 -6.12
C SER A 673 -53.48 -23.92 -6.26
N GLY A 674 -52.83 -22.78 -5.96
CA GLY A 674 -51.40 -22.56 -6.10
C GLY A 674 -50.95 -22.18 -7.52
N ALA A 675 -51.89 -21.94 -8.45
CA ALA A 675 -51.57 -21.56 -9.82
C ALA A 675 -51.08 -20.10 -9.90
N THR A 676 -50.24 -19.81 -10.90
CA THR A 676 -49.93 -18.44 -11.32
C THR A 676 -50.85 -18.06 -12.47
N VAL A 677 -51.59 -16.98 -12.33
CA VAL A 677 -52.48 -16.46 -13.38
C VAL A 677 -51.76 -15.35 -14.12
N SER A 678 -51.69 -15.44 -15.44
CA SER A 678 -51.02 -14.46 -16.29
C SER A 678 -52.02 -13.72 -17.16
N GLY A 679 -51.74 -12.45 -17.45
CA GLY A 679 -52.49 -11.68 -18.45
C GLY A 679 -52.16 -12.12 -19.88
N THR A 680 -52.80 -11.45 -20.84
CA THR A 680 -52.42 -11.54 -22.26
C THR A 680 -51.15 -10.70 -22.48
N SER A 681 -50.18 -11.33 -23.13
CA SER A 681 -48.91 -10.69 -23.49
C SER A 681 -49.13 -9.59 -24.53
N ASP A 682 -48.53 -8.43 -24.33
CA ASP A 682 -48.66 -7.24 -25.19
C ASP A 682 -47.30 -6.55 -25.39
N TYR A 683 -47.20 -5.55 -26.26
CA TYR A 683 -45.98 -4.82 -26.55
C TYR A 683 -46.14 -3.33 -26.30
N TYR A 684 -45.11 -2.67 -25.77
CA TYR A 684 -45.06 -1.20 -25.82
C TYR A 684 -44.72 -0.76 -27.24
N SER A 685 -45.61 0.01 -27.86
CA SER A 685 -45.45 0.54 -29.21
C SER A 685 -45.11 2.04 -29.19
N CYS A 686 -44.95 2.64 -30.37
CA CYS A 686 -44.71 4.08 -30.52
C CYS A 686 -45.92 4.96 -30.16
N ILE A 687 -47.06 4.38 -29.80
CA ILE A 687 -48.26 5.09 -29.34
C ILE A 687 -48.02 5.64 -27.92
N ASN A 688 -48.49 6.86 -27.67
CA ASN A 688 -48.58 7.43 -26.33
C ASN A 688 -50.05 7.50 -25.90
N ASN A 689 -50.29 7.12 -24.66
CA ASN A 689 -51.59 7.15 -23.99
C ASN A 689 -51.43 7.50 -22.49
N PRO A 690 -50.74 8.61 -22.16
CA PRO A 690 -50.56 9.01 -20.77
C PRO A 690 -51.91 9.43 -20.18
N LEU A 691 -52.37 8.70 -19.18
CA LEU A 691 -53.56 9.01 -18.42
C LEU A 691 -53.22 9.16 -16.93
N THR A 692 -53.73 10.23 -16.32
CA THR A 692 -53.71 10.43 -14.87
C THR A 692 -54.94 9.76 -14.26
N ILE A 693 -54.74 8.90 -13.26
CA ILE A 693 -55.80 8.12 -12.63
C ILE A 693 -55.77 8.43 -11.13
N ASP A 694 -56.91 8.83 -10.55
CA ASP A 694 -57.02 9.20 -9.13
C ASP A 694 -55.98 10.25 -8.68
N GLY A 695 -55.75 11.27 -9.52
CA GLY A 695 -54.73 12.30 -9.29
C GLY A 695 -53.28 11.83 -9.41
N LYS A 696 -53.04 10.55 -9.77
CA LYS A 696 -51.70 9.97 -9.93
C LYS A 696 -51.28 9.99 -11.39
N THR A 697 -50.18 10.68 -11.66
CA THR A 697 -49.54 10.68 -12.98
C THR A 697 -48.94 9.30 -13.30
N PRO A 698 -48.67 9.00 -14.58
CA PRO A 698 -47.95 7.81 -14.99
C PRO A 698 -46.65 7.61 -14.20
N CYS A 699 -46.25 6.36 -13.99
CA CYS A 699 -45.10 6.02 -13.15
C CYS A 699 -43.76 6.53 -13.69
N ASN A 700 -43.27 7.67 -13.22
CA ASN A 700 -41.97 8.19 -13.66
C ASN A 700 -40.85 7.71 -12.72
N TYR A 701 -39.68 7.38 -13.27
CA TYR A 701 -38.49 7.08 -12.47
C TYR A 701 -37.84 8.39 -11.98
N THR A 702 -36.96 8.31 -10.99
CA THR A 702 -36.19 9.44 -10.43
C THR A 702 -35.36 10.24 -11.44
N SER A 703 -35.23 9.74 -12.67
CA SER A 703 -34.53 10.38 -13.80
C SER A 703 -35.38 11.35 -14.63
N GLY A 704 -36.65 11.59 -14.27
CA GLY A 704 -37.51 12.55 -14.97
C GLY A 704 -38.01 12.11 -16.36
N ILE A 705 -37.77 10.84 -16.74
CA ILE A 705 -38.22 10.29 -18.03
C ILE A 705 -39.71 9.90 -17.93
N PRO A 706 -40.60 10.47 -18.76
CA PRO A 706 -42.03 10.22 -18.66
C PRO A 706 -42.42 8.85 -19.24
N ARG A 707 -43.12 8.02 -18.45
CA ARG A 707 -43.65 6.71 -18.89
C ARG A 707 -45.04 6.83 -19.51
N ASN A 708 -45.10 7.39 -20.72
CA ASN A 708 -46.35 7.74 -21.39
C ASN A 708 -47.07 6.59 -22.11
N LYS A 709 -46.61 5.35 -21.92
CA LYS A 709 -47.16 4.16 -22.59
C LYS A 709 -47.82 3.27 -21.54
N GLN A 710 -49.14 3.14 -21.58
CA GLN A 710 -49.94 2.42 -20.59
C GLN A 710 -50.58 1.18 -21.20
N ILE A 711 -50.58 0.07 -20.44
CA ILE A 711 -51.29 -1.17 -20.78
C ILE A 711 -52.22 -1.49 -19.61
N TYR A 712 -53.52 -1.62 -19.88
CA TYR A 712 -54.55 -1.80 -18.86
C TYR A 712 -54.96 -3.27 -18.73
N ARG A 713 -54.94 -3.79 -17.49
CA ARG A 713 -55.40 -5.15 -17.17
C ARG A 713 -56.28 -5.13 -15.92
N GLN A 714 -57.35 -5.91 -15.91
CA GLN A 714 -58.29 -5.96 -14.77
C GLN A 714 -58.57 -7.40 -14.33
N PHE A 715 -58.76 -7.60 -13.03
CA PHE A 715 -59.10 -8.90 -12.44
C PHE A 715 -59.97 -8.73 -11.20
N TYR A 716 -60.66 -9.81 -10.81
CA TYR A 716 -61.50 -9.87 -9.62
C TYR A 716 -60.97 -10.91 -8.64
N ILE A 717 -61.09 -10.63 -7.35
CA ILE A 717 -60.93 -11.64 -6.29
C ILE A 717 -62.21 -11.72 -5.44
N SER A 718 -62.76 -12.92 -5.24
CA SER A 718 -64.03 -13.18 -4.54
C SER A 718 -63.89 -13.28 -3.02
N GLN A 719 -62.67 -13.39 -2.50
CA GLN A 719 -62.39 -13.39 -1.06
C GLN A 719 -61.05 -12.70 -0.77
N PRO A 720 -60.76 -12.33 0.50
CA PRO A 720 -59.48 -11.71 0.84
C PRO A 720 -58.27 -12.62 0.59
N LEU A 721 -57.25 -12.12 -0.11
CA LEU A 721 -56.03 -12.85 -0.48
C LEU A 721 -54.78 -12.00 -0.29
N THR A 722 -53.62 -12.63 -0.10
CA THR A 722 -52.31 -11.95 -0.21
C THR A 722 -51.73 -12.22 -1.60
N LEU A 723 -51.39 -11.16 -2.35
CA LEU A 723 -51.02 -11.29 -3.77
C LEU A 723 -49.55 -10.91 -4.00
N ILE A 724 -48.85 -11.70 -4.81
CA ILE A 724 -47.66 -11.27 -5.55
C ILE A 724 -48.09 -10.86 -6.95
N ILE A 725 -47.67 -9.69 -7.39
CA ILE A 725 -47.90 -9.16 -8.74
C ILE A 725 -46.55 -8.85 -9.36
N GLU A 726 -46.23 -9.51 -10.45
CA GLU A 726 -44.98 -9.33 -11.20
C GLU A 726 -45.29 -8.77 -12.58
N ASN A 727 -44.49 -7.81 -13.03
CA ASN A 727 -44.59 -7.20 -14.35
C ASN A 727 -43.28 -7.42 -15.09
N ASP A 728 -43.33 -8.08 -16.26
CA ASP A 728 -42.12 -8.55 -16.96
C ASP A 728 -41.20 -7.41 -17.41
N ILE A 729 -41.79 -6.35 -17.97
CA ILE A 729 -41.07 -5.18 -18.49
C ILE A 729 -41.79 -3.90 -18.10
N GLY A 730 -41.03 -2.93 -17.59
CA GLY A 730 -41.54 -1.65 -17.13
C GLY A 730 -42.01 -1.68 -15.67
N LEU A 731 -42.77 -0.65 -15.28
CA LEU A 731 -43.34 -0.52 -13.94
C LEU A 731 -44.84 -0.73 -14.00
N PHE A 732 -45.48 -0.99 -12.88
CA PHE A 732 -46.92 -0.97 -12.77
C PHE A 732 -47.36 -0.20 -11.53
N ARG A 733 -48.64 0.18 -11.53
CA ARG A 733 -49.38 0.63 -10.35
C ARG A 733 -50.69 -0.16 -10.30
N LEU A 734 -51.08 -0.55 -9.09
CA LEU A 734 -52.34 -1.22 -8.82
C LEU A 734 -53.37 -0.19 -8.35
N PHE A 735 -54.61 -0.34 -8.79
CA PHE A 735 -55.76 0.42 -8.34
C PHE A 735 -56.86 -0.54 -7.89
N LYS A 736 -57.64 -0.13 -6.89
CA LYS A 736 -58.90 -0.79 -6.53
C LYS A 736 -59.99 -0.27 -7.48
N GLY A 737 -60.78 -1.17 -8.06
CA GLY A 737 -61.84 -0.88 -9.03
C GLY A 737 -61.62 -1.52 -10.38
N LYS A 738 -62.62 -1.38 -11.26
CA LYS A 738 -62.67 -2.01 -12.58
C LYS A 738 -62.55 -0.93 -13.66
N ILE A 739 -61.42 -0.89 -14.39
CA ILE A 739 -61.16 0.20 -15.36
C ILE A 739 -62.20 0.28 -16.47
N SER A 740 -62.80 -0.85 -16.87
CA SER A 740 -63.87 -0.86 -17.88
C SER A 740 -65.15 -0.12 -17.43
N ASP A 741 -65.34 0.13 -16.13
CA ASP A 741 -66.48 0.89 -15.60
C ASP A 741 -66.20 2.42 -15.63
N GLY A 742 -65.01 2.81 -16.08
CA GLY A 742 -64.57 4.19 -16.23
C GLY A 742 -63.41 4.53 -15.29
N VAL A 743 -62.51 5.38 -15.77
CA VAL A 743 -61.25 5.72 -15.08
C VAL A 743 -61.47 6.40 -13.72
N ASN A 744 -62.57 7.14 -13.59
CA ASN A 744 -62.96 7.82 -12.34
C ASN A 744 -63.47 6.86 -11.25
N THR A 745 -63.59 5.56 -11.53
CA THR A 745 -64.01 4.54 -10.56
C THR A 745 -62.82 3.89 -9.84
N LEU A 746 -61.60 4.20 -10.27
CA LEU A 746 -60.38 3.64 -9.70
C LEU A 746 -59.89 4.47 -8.51
N SER A 747 -59.46 3.77 -7.45
CA SER A 747 -58.76 4.37 -6.30
C SER A 747 -57.34 3.81 -6.20
N SER A 748 -56.36 4.70 -6.05
CA SER A 748 -54.98 4.35 -5.74
C SER A 748 -54.78 4.06 -4.25
N ASP A 749 -55.67 4.58 -3.39
CA ASP A 749 -55.69 4.28 -1.96
C ASP A 749 -56.37 2.93 -1.72
N ILE A 750 -55.58 1.87 -1.65
CA ILE A 750 -56.06 0.50 -1.47
C ILE A 750 -56.15 0.20 0.04
N PRO A 751 -57.31 -0.27 0.56
CA PRO A 751 -57.46 -0.60 1.98
C PRO A 751 -56.32 -1.45 2.54
N ASN A 752 -55.75 -1.07 3.69
CA ASN A 752 -54.58 -1.68 4.35
C ASN A 752 -53.21 -1.53 3.66
N HIS A 753 -53.17 -1.08 2.40
CA HIS A 753 -51.95 -0.94 1.61
C HIS A 753 -51.59 0.52 1.31
N GLY A 754 -52.58 1.42 1.23
CA GLY A 754 -52.39 2.76 0.69
C GLY A 754 -52.09 2.75 -0.81
N ASP A 755 -51.48 3.82 -1.32
CA ASP A 755 -50.87 3.84 -2.65
C ASP A 755 -49.60 2.97 -2.62
N ILE A 756 -49.67 1.78 -3.24
CA ILE A 756 -48.51 0.88 -3.32
C ILE A 756 -47.36 1.49 -4.12
N GLY A 757 -47.60 2.58 -4.85
CA GLY A 757 -46.60 3.26 -5.66
C GLY A 757 -46.27 2.51 -6.95
N CYS A 758 -45.20 2.95 -7.62
CA CYS A 758 -44.73 2.38 -8.88
C CYS A 758 -43.72 1.27 -8.65
N ARG A 759 -44.01 0.05 -9.10
CA ARG A 759 -43.18 -1.14 -8.83
C ARG A 759 -43.01 -2.01 -10.08
N SER A 760 -41.92 -2.75 -10.17
CA SER A 760 -41.78 -3.85 -11.14
C SER A 760 -42.37 -5.16 -10.59
N SER A 761 -42.37 -5.32 -9.27
CA SER A 761 -43.01 -6.42 -8.55
C SER A 761 -43.56 -5.94 -7.21
N TYR A 762 -44.67 -6.52 -6.77
CA TYR A 762 -45.21 -6.38 -5.43
C TYR A 762 -45.27 -7.76 -4.79
N ASN A 763 -44.76 -7.92 -3.56
CA ASN A 763 -44.62 -9.21 -2.90
C ASN A 763 -45.63 -9.45 -1.75
N GLY A 764 -46.73 -8.69 -1.72
CA GLY A 764 -47.84 -8.94 -0.80
C GLY A 764 -47.67 -8.38 0.61
N ASP A 765 -46.44 -8.09 1.06
CA ASP A 765 -46.06 -7.52 2.37
C ASP A 765 -46.87 -8.07 3.56
N CYS A 766 -47.31 -9.33 3.48
CA CYS A 766 -48.13 -9.99 4.50
C CYS A 766 -49.46 -9.28 4.84
N LYS A 767 -50.03 -8.55 3.88
CA LYS A 767 -51.28 -7.81 4.01
C LYS A 767 -52.34 -8.34 3.03
N PHE A 768 -53.57 -8.50 3.50
CA PHE A 768 -54.68 -8.96 2.67
C PHE A 768 -55.21 -7.85 1.77
N PHE A 769 -55.53 -8.20 0.53
CA PHE A 769 -56.38 -7.43 -0.36
C PHE A 769 -57.82 -7.86 -0.15
N ASP A 770 -58.74 -6.92 0.04
CA ASP A 770 -60.17 -7.22 0.20
C ASP A 770 -60.79 -7.74 -1.11
N ALA A 771 -61.88 -8.50 -1.00
CA ALA A 771 -62.66 -8.93 -2.15
C ALA A 771 -63.06 -7.74 -3.05
N GLY A 772 -63.10 -7.95 -4.37
CA GLY A 772 -63.49 -6.93 -5.34
C GLY A 772 -62.59 -6.88 -6.59
N TRP A 773 -62.90 -5.90 -7.45
CA TRP A 773 -62.14 -5.63 -8.67
C TRP A 773 -60.85 -4.86 -8.41
N TYR A 774 -59.83 -5.17 -9.19
CA TYR A 774 -58.54 -4.49 -9.22
C TYR A 774 -58.10 -4.27 -10.66
N THR A 775 -57.38 -3.17 -10.89
CA THR A 775 -56.78 -2.81 -12.17
C THR A 775 -55.28 -2.64 -12.01
N VAL A 776 -54.50 -3.34 -12.85
CA VAL A 776 -53.06 -3.14 -13.01
C VAL A 776 -52.83 -2.30 -14.26
N VAL A 777 -52.15 -1.17 -14.09
CA VAL A 777 -51.69 -0.34 -15.21
C VAL A 777 -50.19 -0.51 -15.32
N SER A 778 -49.72 -1.12 -16.42
CA SER A 778 -48.30 -1.26 -16.72
C SER A 778 -47.83 -0.05 -17.54
N TYR A 779 -46.73 0.56 -17.11
CA TYR A 779 -46.14 1.79 -17.64
C TYR A 779 -44.79 1.49 -18.29
N GLY A 780 -44.71 1.78 -19.58
CA GLY A 780 -43.50 1.77 -20.38
C GLY A 780 -43.08 3.17 -20.81
N TYR A 781 -41.84 3.29 -21.25
CA TYR A 781 -41.30 4.51 -21.85
C TYR A 781 -40.59 4.20 -23.15
N GLY A 782 -40.37 5.25 -23.94
CA GLY A 782 -39.63 5.23 -25.19
C GLY A 782 -40.17 6.26 -26.18
N GLY A 783 -39.54 6.34 -27.35
CA GLY A 783 -39.86 7.29 -28.41
C GLY A 783 -41.29 7.23 -28.98
N ILE A 784 -41.56 8.23 -29.82
CA ILE A 784 -42.81 8.44 -30.58
C ILE A 784 -42.49 8.70 -32.05
N TYR A 785 -43.50 8.68 -32.92
CA TYR A 785 -43.33 8.95 -34.35
C TYR A 785 -42.97 10.41 -34.68
N GLU A 786 -43.30 11.37 -33.81
CA GLU A 786 -43.18 12.81 -34.07
C GLU A 786 -41.86 13.46 -33.61
N GLY A 787 -40.97 12.74 -32.92
CA GLY A 787 -39.77 13.38 -32.36
C GLY A 787 -38.62 12.43 -32.04
N PRO A 788 -37.38 12.94 -32.09
CA PRO A 788 -36.20 12.17 -31.74
C PRO A 788 -36.15 12.06 -30.22
N LEU A 789 -35.97 10.87 -29.67
CA LEU A 789 -35.43 10.68 -28.33
C LEU A 789 -35.05 9.20 -28.19
N TYR A 790 -33.75 8.97 -28.29
CA TYR A 790 -33.11 7.75 -27.82
C TYR A 790 -33.49 7.56 -26.35
N SER A 791 -34.14 6.45 -26.04
CA SER A 791 -33.98 5.86 -24.72
C SER A 791 -33.77 4.38 -24.91
N GLU A 792 -32.85 3.80 -24.15
CA GLU A 792 -33.03 2.42 -23.71
C GLU A 792 -34.47 2.36 -23.21
N ALA A 793 -35.34 1.64 -23.89
CA ALA A 793 -36.78 1.81 -23.76
C ALA A 793 -37.45 0.47 -23.49
N ASP A 794 -38.71 0.54 -23.11
CA ASP A 794 -39.58 -0.63 -23.10
C ASP A 794 -40.21 -0.89 -24.48
N LEU A 795 -39.95 -0.01 -25.47
CA LEU A 795 -40.40 -0.13 -26.86
C LEU A 795 -40.05 -1.49 -27.48
N GLY A 796 -41.02 -2.10 -28.15
CA GLY A 796 -40.86 -3.39 -28.83
C GLY A 796 -40.66 -4.58 -27.88
N LYS A 797 -40.52 -4.36 -26.57
CA LYS A 797 -40.41 -5.43 -25.58
C LYS A 797 -41.78 -5.95 -25.19
N LEU A 798 -41.82 -7.24 -24.89
CA LEU A 798 -43.01 -7.92 -24.40
C LEU A 798 -43.29 -7.51 -22.97
N ASN A 799 -44.53 -7.17 -22.67
CA ASN A 799 -45.03 -6.94 -21.33
C ASN A 799 -46.14 -7.94 -21.00
N ASN A 800 -46.02 -8.59 -19.85
CA ASN A 800 -47.10 -9.36 -19.25
C ASN A 800 -47.11 -9.12 -17.73
N ILE A 801 -48.24 -9.44 -17.10
CA ILE A 801 -48.37 -9.49 -15.65
C ILE A 801 -48.58 -10.93 -15.20
N ARG A 802 -48.01 -11.28 -14.05
CA ARG A 802 -48.20 -12.57 -13.38
C ARG A 802 -48.67 -12.31 -11.96
N ILE A 803 -49.77 -12.96 -11.60
CA ILE A 803 -50.38 -12.85 -10.29
C ILE A 803 -50.38 -14.23 -9.64
N LYS A 804 -49.90 -14.30 -8.41
CA LYS A 804 -49.89 -15.54 -7.60
C LYS A 804 -50.26 -15.21 -6.16
N GLU A 805 -50.87 -16.16 -5.47
CA GLU A 805 -51.10 -16.03 -4.04
C GLU A 805 -49.78 -16.21 -3.29
N VAL A 806 -49.57 -15.45 -2.21
CA VAL A 806 -48.52 -15.76 -1.24
C VAL A 806 -49.03 -16.91 -0.36
N PRO A 807 -48.46 -18.13 -0.46
CA PRO A 807 -48.89 -19.21 0.40
C PRO A 807 -48.55 -18.83 1.84
N GLN A 808 -49.54 -18.78 2.73
CA GLN A 808 -49.30 -18.61 4.16
C GLN A 808 -48.63 -19.88 4.70
N ARG A 809 -47.30 -19.84 4.79
CA ARG A 809 -46.51 -20.92 5.40
C ARG A 809 -46.41 -20.63 6.89
N GLY A 810 -46.92 -21.54 7.71
CA GLY A 810 -46.75 -21.45 9.16
C GLY A 810 -45.27 -21.61 9.53
N THR A 811 -44.80 -20.83 10.52
CA THR A 811 -43.47 -21.05 11.10
C THR A 811 -43.45 -22.35 11.87
N LYS A 812 -42.44 -23.19 11.64
CA LYS A 812 -42.29 -24.48 12.34
C LYS A 812 -41.60 -24.29 13.68
N TYR A 813 -40.55 -23.47 13.75
CA TYR A 813 -39.58 -23.49 14.86
C TYR A 813 -39.48 -22.16 15.59
N ASN A 814 -40.57 -21.39 15.68
CA ASN A 814 -40.59 -20.05 16.28
C ASN A 814 -40.82 -19.97 17.79
N ARG A 815 -40.83 -21.10 18.48
CA ARG A 815 -40.97 -21.16 19.94
C ARG A 815 -39.96 -22.14 20.51
N PRO A 816 -39.46 -21.92 21.74
CA PRO A 816 -38.51 -22.83 22.37
C PRO A 816 -38.93 -24.29 22.36
N HIS A 817 -40.16 -24.59 22.78
CA HIS A 817 -40.71 -25.97 22.78
C HIS A 817 -40.94 -26.56 21.38
N LYS A 818 -40.87 -25.73 20.32
CA LYS A 818 -40.96 -26.14 18.92
C LYS A 818 -39.61 -26.24 18.25
N ALA A 819 -38.49 -25.97 18.93
CA ALA A 819 -37.18 -25.94 18.28
C ALA A 819 -36.90 -27.22 17.49
N TYR A 820 -36.33 -27.08 16.29
CA TYR A 820 -35.87 -28.22 15.51
C TYR A 820 -34.79 -28.95 16.27
N TYR A 821 -34.85 -30.28 16.38
CA TYR A 821 -33.79 -31.06 17.01
C TYR A 821 -33.05 -31.90 16.00
N ALA A 822 -31.79 -31.53 15.74
CA ALA A 822 -30.90 -32.22 14.82
C ALA A 822 -30.38 -33.56 15.37
N GLY A 823 -30.63 -33.87 16.65
CA GLY A 823 -30.07 -35.05 17.30
C GLY A 823 -28.60 -34.89 17.67
N ILE A 824 -27.89 -36.02 17.77
CA ILE A 824 -26.44 -36.05 17.96
C ILE A 824 -25.77 -35.70 16.63
N THR A 825 -25.00 -34.62 16.63
CA THR A 825 -24.36 -34.02 15.45
C THR A 825 -22.84 -33.97 15.60
N ASP A 826 -22.24 -35.02 16.16
CA ASP A 826 -20.79 -35.12 16.27
C ASP A 826 -20.09 -35.14 14.90
N PHE A 827 -18.79 -34.90 14.91
CA PHE A 827 -17.94 -35.24 13.79
C PHE A 827 -18.10 -36.74 13.44
N GLY A 828 -17.98 -37.07 12.16
CA GLY A 828 -18.28 -38.40 11.60
C GLY A 828 -17.25 -39.48 11.95
N PRO A 829 -17.53 -40.75 11.58
CA PRO A 829 -16.49 -41.77 11.55
C PRO A 829 -15.39 -41.35 10.58
N ASN A 830 -14.19 -41.91 10.76
CA ASN A 830 -13.10 -41.65 9.82
C ASN A 830 -13.49 -42.12 8.41
N THR A 831 -13.62 -41.18 7.48
CA THR A 831 -13.88 -41.42 6.04
C THR A 831 -12.59 -41.42 5.21
N GLY A 832 -11.46 -41.04 5.82
CA GLY A 832 -10.13 -41.15 5.24
C GLY A 832 -9.49 -42.50 5.57
N THR A 833 -8.16 -42.54 5.60
CA THR A 833 -7.40 -43.69 6.10
C THR A 833 -7.07 -43.50 7.57
N ASP A 834 -6.65 -44.57 8.27
CA ASP A 834 -6.19 -44.43 9.66
C ASP A 834 -4.96 -43.49 9.77
N THR A 835 -4.11 -43.51 8.73
CA THR A 835 -2.95 -42.63 8.57
C THR A 835 -3.33 -41.19 8.26
N TYR A 836 -4.37 -40.97 7.43
CA TYR A 836 -4.84 -39.65 7.03
C TYR A 836 -6.34 -39.48 7.32
N PRO A 837 -6.72 -39.31 8.61
CA PRO A 837 -8.11 -39.35 8.99
C PRO A 837 -8.90 -38.13 8.51
N ASN A 838 -10.09 -38.38 7.94
CA ASN A 838 -11.11 -37.37 7.72
C ASN A 838 -12.33 -37.68 8.60
N LYS A 839 -12.41 -37.01 9.75
CA LYS A 839 -13.53 -37.14 10.69
C LYS A 839 -14.62 -36.07 10.50
N SER A 840 -14.50 -35.20 9.51
CA SER A 840 -15.48 -34.13 9.33
C SER A 840 -16.86 -34.66 8.94
N LYS A 841 -17.91 -33.93 9.31
CA LYS A 841 -19.28 -34.22 8.86
C LYS A 841 -20.10 -32.95 8.73
N ILE A 842 -20.93 -32.91 7.69
CA ILE A 842 -21.84 -31.81 7.40
C ILE A 842 -23.26 -32.26 7.73
N TYR A 843 -23.99 -31.41 8.45
CA TYR A 843 -25.39 -31.57 8.80
C TYR A 843 -26.18 -30.41 8.19
N THR A 844 -27.26 -30.74 7.49
CA THR A 844 -28.22 -29.75 7.01
C THR A 844 -29.43 -29.79 7.93
N PHE A 845 -29.78 -28.66 8.56
CA PHE A 845 -30.95 -28.60 9.42
C PHE A 845 -32.24 -28.56 8.58
N ASP A 846 -33.41 -28.81 9.20
CA ASP A 846 -34.67 -28.63 8.48
C ASP A 846 -34.90 -27.14 8.15
N THR A 847 -35.62 -26.88 7.07
CA THR A 847 -35.96 -25.52 6.65
C THR A 847 -37.12 -24.97 7.49
N ASP A 848 -36.95 -23.77 8.05
CA ASP A 848 -38.04 -22.97 8.61
C ASP A 848 -38.49 -21.87 7.64
N THR A 849 -39.71 -21.36 7.82
CA THR A 849 -40.23 -20.20 7.10
C THR A 849 -40.75 -19.18 8.10
N PHE A 850 -40.24 -17.95 8.05
CA PHE A 850 -40.72 -16.86 8.90
C PHE A 850 -42.12 -16.43 8.48
N SER A 851 -43.14 -16.65 9.30
CA SER A 851 -44.52 -16.30 8.94
C SER A 851 -44.76 -14.78 8.84
N CYS A 852 -45.89 -14.41 8.27
CA CYS A 852 -46.37 -13.04 8.26
C CYS A 852 -46.64 -12.44 9.64
N ILE A 853 -46.94 -13.28 10.64
CA ILE A 853 -47.25 -12.85 12.00
C ILE A 853 -45.93 -12.73 12.78
N PRO A 854 -45.63 -11.57 13.39
CA PRO A 854 -44.48 -11.44 14.28
C PRO A 854 -44.51 -12.44 15.44
N ASP A 855 -43.34 -12.88 15.88
CA ASP A 855 -43.18 -13.77 17.03
C ASP A 855 -43.15 -13.04 18.38
N THR A 856 -43.25 -11.70 18.33
CA THR A 856 -43.32 -10.81 19.49
C THR A 856 -44.69 -10.84 20.20
N PRO A 857 -44.75 -10.50 21.49
CA PRO A 857 -43.62 -10.09 22.32
C PRO A 857 -42.74 -11.27 22.73
N PHE A 858 -41.42 -11.10 22.67
CA PHE A 858 -40.47 -12.12 23.12
C PHE A 858 -40.49 -12.33 24.64
N SER A 859 -41.22 -11.49 25.39
CA SER A 859 -41.56 -11.77 26.79
C SER A 859 -42.35 -13.08 26.98
N ALA A 860 -43.05 -13.55 25.94
CA ALA A 860 -43.77 -14.82 25.97
C ALA A 860 -42.86 -16.06 25.75
N HIS A 861 -41.59 -15.84 25.38
CA HIS A 861 -40.56 -16.88 25.27
C HIS A 861 -39.20 -16.21 25.54
N PRO A 862 -38.81 -16.10 26.82
CA PRO A 862 -37.92 -15.09 27.38
C PRO A 862 -36.60 -14.90 26.61
N LEU A 863 -36.63 -14.07 25.56
CA LEU A 863 -35.54 -13.84 24.63
C LEU A 863 -35.35 -12.34 24.43
N ASP A 864 -34.10 -11.89 24.56
CA ASP A 864 -33.72 -10.52 24.23
C ASP A 864 -33.35 -10.43 22.74
N PRO A 865 -34.05 -9.61 21.92
CA PRO A 865 -33.74 -9.47 20.50
C PRO A 865 -32.36 -8.85 20.29
N CYS A 866 -31.64 -9.28 19.24
CA CYS A 866 -30.35 -8.68 18.91
C CYS A 866 -30.46 -7.17 18.57
N PRO A 867 -31.02 -6.75 17.41
CA PRO A 867 -31.57 -5.40 17.28
C PRO A 867 -33.06 -5.32 17.63
N PRO A 868 -33.56 -4.17 18.12
CA PRO A 868 -34.93 -4.01 18.61
C PRO A 868 -36.03 -4.13 17.53
N ASP A 869 -35.71 -4.02 16.24
CA ASP A 869 -36.65 -4.18 15.12
C ASP A 869 -36.81 -5.64 14.64
N TYR A 870 -36.04 -6.58 15.20
CA TYR A 870 -36.10 -8.00 14.85
C TYR A 870 -37.21 -8.68 15.67
N ASN A 871 -38.29 -9.03 14.99
CA ASN A 871 -39.54 -9.48 15.60
C ASN A 871 -39.94 -10.92 15.23
N ARG A 872 -39.05 -11.67 14.58
CA ARG A 872 -39.24 -13.07 14.18
C ARG A 872 -38.03 -13.91 14.59
N VAL A 873 -38.27 -15.18 14.92
CA VAL A 873 -37.23 -16.08 15.43
C VAL A 873 -37.43 -17.52 14.94
N SER A 874 -36.31 -18.24 14.73
CA SER A 874 -36.28 -19.69 14.53
C SER A 874 -35.24 -20.33 15.45
N TYR A 875 -35.61 -21.43 16.11
CA TYR A 875 -34.78 -22.17 17.07
C TYR A 875 -34.34 -23.52 16.48
N PHE A 876 -33.04 -23.77 16.51
CA PHE A 876 -32.43 -25.05 16.11
C PHE A 876 -31.56 -25.59 17.23
N THR A 877 -31.84 -26.79 17.70
CA THR A 877 -31.15 -27.46 18.80
C THR A 877 -30.36 -28.66 18.26
N PHE A 878 -29.13 -28.83 18.73
CA PHE A 878 -28.25 -29.93 18.33
C PHE A 878 -27.40 -30.41 19.51
N THR A 879 -27.01 -31.67 19.51
CA THR A 879 -26.22 -32.27 20.60
C THR A 879 -24.85 -32.68 20.10
N ILE A 880 -23.82 -32.24 20.81
CA ILE A 880 -22.43 -32.66 20.61
C ILE A 880 -22.04 -33.50 21.83
N THR A 881 -21.50 -34.70 21.62
CA THR A 881 -21.05 -35.59 22.71
C THR A 881 -19.54 -35.59 22.92
N LYS A 882 -18.80 -34.93 22.00
CA LYS A 882 -17.34 -34.84 22.02
C LYS A 882 -16.90 -33.41 21.74
N GLU A 883 -15.85 -32.96 22.42
CA GLU A 883 -15.27 -31.65 22.12
C GLU A 883 -14.95 -31.54 20.62
N SER A 884 -15.43 -30.48 19.96
CA SER A 884 -15.44 -30.37 18.50
C SER A 884 -15.19 -28.94 18.02
N PHE A 885 -14.73 -28.80 16.78
CA PHE A 885 -14.85 -27.55 16.02
C PHE A 885 -16.19 -27.54 15.29
N VAL A 886 -16.92 -26.43 15.38
CA VAL A 886 -18.24 -26.26 14.75
C VAL A 886 -18.26 -24.98 13.91
N SER A 887 -18.67 -25.12 12.65
CA SER A 887 -18.92 -24.00 11.75
C SER A 887 -20.37 -24.06 11.28
N ILE A 888 -21.16 -23.04 11.59
CA ILE A 888 -22.56 -22.89 11.17
C ILE A 888 -22.62 -21.82 10.09
N TYR A 889 -23.19 -22.15 8.93
CA TYR A 889 -23.28 -21.26 7.77
C TYR A 889 -24.61 -21.41 7.03
N ASN A 890 -24.75 -20.75 5.87
CA ASN A 890 -25.99 -20.65 5.09
C ASN A 890 -27.12 -19.86 5.80
N ILE A 891 -26.73 -18.87 6.61
CA ILE A 891 -27.65 -17.89 7.20
C ILE A 891 -27.60 -16.62 6.33
N PRO A 892 -28.73 -16.07 5.85
CA PRO A 892 -28.71 -14.84 5.04
C PRO A 892 -28.06 -13.66 5.75
N SER A 893 -27.26 -12.86 5.04
CA SER A 893 -26.42 -11.78 5.59
C SER A 893 -27.15 -10.59 6.27
N LEU A 894 -28.48 -10.58 6.26
CA LEU A 894 -29.30 -9.59 6.94
C LEU A 894 -30.03 -10.16 8.17
N MET A 895 -29.90 -11.46 8.41
CA MET A 895 -30.34 -12.10 9.65
C MET A 895 -29.23 -11.99 10.69
N VAL A 896 -29.53 -12.25 11.96
CA VAL A 896 -28.50 -12.33 13.01
C VAL A 896 -28.76 -13.55 13.87
N SER A 897 -27.74 -14.06 14.54
CA SER A 897 -27.85 -15.34 15.27
C SER A 897 -27.10 -15.35 16.58
N ARG A 898 -27.59 -16.16 17.52
CA ARG A 898 -26.94 -16.52 18.80
C ARG A 898 -26.79 -18.02 18.92
N VAL A 899 -25.80 -18.49 19.68
CA VAL A 899 -25.68 -19.90 20.07
C VAL A 899 -25.63 -19.99 21.59
N TYR A 900 -26.52 -20.78 22.19
CA TYR A 900 -26.61 -20.99 23.64
C TYR A 900 -26.13 -22.39 24.05
N PRO A 901 -25.56 -22.55 25.26
CA PRO A 901 -24.96 -23.80 25.75
C PRO A 901 -25.97 -24.82 26.32
N PHE A 902 -27.26 -24.70 25.99
CA PHE A 902 -28.31 -25.58 26.53
C PHE A 902 -29.44 -25.88 25.53
N ASP A 903 -30.27 -26.87 25.88
CA ASP A 903 -31.47 -27.24 25.14
C ASP A 903 -32.64 -26.32 25.50
N VAL A 904 -32.95 -25.37 24.62
CA VAL A 904 -34.04 -24.41 24.84
C VAL A 904 -35.42 -25.04 25.02
N ARG A 905 -35.62 -26.28 24.56
CA ARG A 905 -36.90 -27.01 24.68
C ARG A 905 -37.16 -27.46 26.12
N SER A 906 -36.09 -27.63 26.90
CA SER A 906 -36.13 -28.11 28.28
C SER A 906 -36.39 -26.98 29.27
N ASP A 907 -35.70 -25.85 29.11
CA ASP A 907 -35.84 -24.67 29.95
C ASP A 907 -35.45 -23.41 29.17
N SER A 908 -36.44 -22.72 28.61
CA SER A 908 -36.22 -21.48 27.87
C SER A 908 -35.92 -20.27 28.76
N THR A 909 -36.20 -20.34 30.06
CA THR A 909 -36.01 -19.19 30.97
C THR A 909 -34.54 -18.85 31.17
N ARG A 910 -33.67 -19.84 31.00
CA ARG A 910 -32.21 -19.71 31.01
C ARG A 910 -31.68 -18.73 29.96
N MET A 911 -32.42 -18.44 28.88
CA MET A 911 -31.99 -17.49 27.85
C MET A 911 -31.86 -16.04 28.35
N ILE A 912 -32.48 -15.69 29.49
CA ILE A 912 -32.32 -14.37 30.16
C ILE A 912 -31.05 -14.33 31.02
N SER A 913 -30.74 -15.43 31.70
CA SER A 913 -29.73 -15.48 32.76
C SER A 913 -28.39 -16.08 32.31
N GLU A 914 -28.39 -16.84 31.21
CA GLU A 914 -27.19 -17.48 30.68
C GLU A 914 -26.69 -16.77 29.43
N ASP A 915 -25.39 -16.49 29.43
CA ASP A 915 -24.74 -15.87 28.31
C ASP A 915 -24.64 -16.85 27.13
N PRO A 916 -24.89 -16.38 25.90
CA PRO A 916 -24.69 -17.21 24.72
C PRO A 916 -23.19 -17.44 24.46
N ILE A 917 -22.84 -18.65 24.00
CA ILE A 917 -21.50 -18.98 23.47
C ILE A 917 -21.12 -18.03 22.33
N GLN A 918 -22.08 -17.76 21.44
CA GLN A 918 -21.96 -16.74 20.39
C GLN A 918 -22.99 -15.64 20.66
N PRO A 919 -22.58 -14.44 21.08
CA PRO A 919 -23.49 -13.30 21.22
C PRO A 919 -23.87 -12.72 19.85
N CYS A 920 -24.76 -11.72 19.83
CA CYS A 920 -25.17 -11.06 18.59
C CYS A 920 -24.01 -10.39 17.87
N ILE A 921 -23.95 -10.58 16.55
CA ILE A 921 -23.00 -9.89 15.69
C ILE A 921 -23.64 -8.55 15.27
N GLU A 922 -23.03 -7.42 15.66
CA GLU A 922 -23.50 -6.07 15.28
C GLU A 922 -23.07 -5.74 13.85
N ILE A 923 -24.02 -5.42 12.96
CA ILE A 923 -23.71 -4.98 11.59
C ILE A 923 -23.28 -3.51 11.63
N LYS A 924 -21.98 -3.25 11.84
CA LYS A 924 -21.42 -1.91 11.63
C LYS A 924 -21.12 -1.70 10.15
N ASN A 925 -21.83 -0.76 9.52
CA ASN A 925 -21.50 -0.24 8.19
C ASN A 925 -20.17 0.53 8.26
N TYR A 926 -19.03 -0.16 8.22
CA TYR A 926 -17.75 0.50 7.99
C TYR A 926 -17.69 0.93 6.52
N ASN A 927 -17.86 2.23 6.28
CA ASN A 927 -18.03 2.82 4.96
C ASN A 927 -16.72 2.95 4.17
N THR A 928 -15.67 2.18 4.51
CA THR A 928 -14.36 2.19 3.83
C THR A 928 -13.79 0.82 3.50
N ASP A 929 -14.24 -0.25 4.17
CA ASP A 929 -13.74 -1.61 3.94
C ASP A 929 -14.92 -2.50 3.50
N GLU A 930 -14.91 -2.98 2.26
CA GLU A 930 -16.00 -3.68 1.57
C GLU A 930 -16.36 -5.08 2.13
N ILE A 931 -16.11 -5.36 3.42
CA ILE A 931 -16.28 -6.69 4.03
C ILE A 931 -17.64 -6.79 4.75
N ARG A 932 -18.63 -7.41 4.08
CA ARG A 932 -19.97 -7.66 4.64
C ARG A 932 -20.01 -8.91 5.53
N TRP A 933 -20.93 -8.98 6.49
CA TRP A 933 -21.22 -10.24 7.20
C TRP A 933 -21.88 -11.24 6.23
N TYR A 934 -21.41 -12.48 6.22
CA TYR A 934 -21.85 -13.52 5.28
C TYR A 934 -22.62 -14.66 5.93
N GLY A 935 -23.07 -14.53 7.19
CA GLY A 935 -23.93 -15.55 7.77
C GLY A 935 -23.23 -16.79 8.30
N LYS A 936 -22.01 -16.64 8.80
CA LYS A 936 -21.16 -17.72 9.31
C LYS A 936 -20.82 -17.51 10.79
N ILE A 937 -20.81 -18.59 11.56
CA ILE A 937 -20.39 -18.66 12.96
C ILE A 937 -19.39 -19.81 13.09
N ASP A 938 -18.23 -19.54 13.67
CA ASP A 938 -17.18 -20.53 13.92
C ASP A 938 -16.91 -20.59 15.42
N ILE A 939 -17.01 -21.77 16.01
CA ILE A 939 -16.77 -22.03 17.43
C ILE A 939 -15.69 -23.12 17.54
N CYS A 940 -14.57 -22.77 18.15
CA CYS A 940 -13.51 -23.71 18.48
C CYS A 940 -13.72 -24.28 19.89
N ARG A 941 -13.33 -25.54 20.08
CA ARG A 941 -13.47 -26.26 21.36
C ARG A 941 -14.88 -26.21 21.96
N LEU A 942 -15.91 -26.40 21.12
CA LEU A 942 -17.29 -26.50 21.59
C LEU A 942 -17.41 -27.74 22.50
N GLN A 943 -17.81 -27.53 23.75
CA GLN A 943 -17.86 -28.58 24.76
C GLN A 943 -19.01 -29.56 24.52
N PRO A 944 -18.90 -30.82 24.99
CA PRO A 944 -20.02 -31.76 24.98
C PRO A 944 -21.26 -31.19 25.69
N GLY A 945 -22.41 -31.24 25.03
CA GLY A 945 -23.66 -30.69 25.51
C GLY A 945 -24.71 -30.56 24.41
N THR A 946 -25.92 -30.18 24.81
CA THR A 946 -26.97 -29.78 23.86
C THR A 946 -26.96 -28.27 23.74
N HIS A 947 -26.92 -27.77 22.51
CA HIS A 947 -26.78 -26.36 22.17
C HIS A 947 -27.99 -25.89 21.38
N THR A 948 -28.27 -24.58 21.44
CA THR A 948 -29.36 -23.97 20.66
C THR A 948 -28.85 -22.79 19.83
N LEU A 949 -28.95 -22.92 18.51
CA LEU A 949 -28.85 -21.82 17.55
C LEU A 949 -30.19 -21.08 17.47
N VAL A 950 -30.16 -19.77 17.60
CA VAL A 950 -31.31 -18.87 17.49
C VAL A 950 -31.05 -17.94 16.33
N VAL A 951 -31.92 -17.93 15.33
CA VAL A 951 -31.83 -17.02 14.18
C VAL A 951 -32.94 -15.98 14.28
N PHE A 952 -32.56 -14.71 14.23
CA PHE A 952 -33.47 -13.57 14.29
C PHE A 952 -33.68 -12.96 12.90
N ALA A 953 -34.90 -12.51 12.67
CA ALA A 953 -35.31 -11.87 11.43
C ALA A 953 -36.23 -10.66 11.71
N ASN A 954 -36.15 -9.64 10.85
CA ASN A 954 -37.04 -8.47 10.88
C ASN A 954 -38.15 -8.55 9.81
N ASN A 955 -38.96 -7.49 9.66
CA ASN A 955 -40.09 -7.47 8.73
C ASN A 955 -39.72 -7.69 7.25
N SER A 956 -38.50 -7.36 6.84
CA SER A 956 -38.03 -7.62 5.46
C SER A 956 -37.91 -9.10 5.11
N HIS A 957 -37.88 -9.95 6.14
CA HIS A 957 -37.70 -11.39 6.04
C HIS A 957 -39.02 -12.18 6.19
N ALA A 958 -40.17 -11.51 6.23
CA ALA A 958 -41.45 -12.20 6.26
C ALA A 958 -41.63 -13.07 5.00
N ASN A 959 -42.10 -14.31 5.19
CA ASN A 959 -42.17 -15.40 4.21
C ASN A 959 -40.84 -15.80 3.56
N LYS A 960 -39.70 -15.44 4.17
CA LYS A 960 -38.39 -15.98 3.78
C LYS A 960 -38.08 -17.25 4.57
N THR A 961 -37.25 -18.09 3.97
CA THR A 961 -36.81 -19.35 4.57
C THR A 961 -35.41 -19.20 5.14
N VAL A 962 -35.11 -20.01 6.16
CA VAL A 962 -33.76 -20.20 6.67
C VAL A 962 -33.49 -21.70 6.80
N GLN A 963 -32.32 -22.13 6.35
CA GLN A 963 -31.85 -23.51 6.46
C GLN A 963 -30.37 -23.52 6.82
N PRO A 964 -30.03 -23.48 8.11
CA PRO A 964 -28.64 -23.51 8.55
C PRO A 964 -27.97 -24.83 8.13
N ILE A 965 -26.69 -24.75 7.82
CA ILE A 965 -25.81 -25.89 7.59
C ILE A 965 -24.72 -25.85 8.65
N MET A 966 -24.37 -27.01 9.22
CA MET A 966 -23.37 -27.13 10.25
C MET A 966 -22.28 -28.12 9.81
N TYR A 967 -21.04 -27.65 9.78
CA TYR A 967 -19.83 -28.46 9.66
C TYR A 967 -19.28 -28.74 11.05
N VAL A 968 -18.99 -30.02 11.34
CA VAL A 968 -18.42 -30.46 12.61
C VAL A 968 -17.19 -31.31 12.36
N ASP A 969 -16.12 -31.03 13.08
CA ASP A 969 -14.84 -31.73 12.91
C ASP A 969 -14.09 -31.93 14.22
N SER A 970 -13.15 -32.87 14.20
CA SER A 970 -12.19 -33.05 15.29
C SER A 970 -11.21 -31.87 15.37
N ILE A 971 -10.65 -31.68 16.56
CA ILE A 971 -9.68 -30.63 16.89
C ILE A 971 -8.31 -31.23 17.20
N PRO A 972 -7.55 -31.69 16.19
CA PRO A 972 -6.21 -32.23 16.44
C PRO A 972 -5.26 -31.13 16.93
N ASP A 973 -4.42 -31.49 17.90
CA ASP A 973 -3.28 -30.67 18.32
C ASP A 973 -2.18 -30.70 17.25
N SER A 974 -1.59 -29.53 17.01
CA SER A 974 -0.38 -29.42 16.19
C SER A 974 0.85 -29.59 17.07
N ARG A 975 1.85 -30.31 16.57
CA ARG A 975 3.17 -30.38 17.17
C ARG A 975 4.04 -29.19 16.77
N PHE A 976 3.71 -28.55 15.65
CA PHE A 976 4.51 -27.51 14.99
C PHE A 976 3.89 -26.11 15.08
N ASP A 977 3.06 -25.89 16.10
CA ASP A 977 2.48 -24.60 16.45
C ASP A 977 3.57 -23.68 17.05
N HIS A 978 3.77 -22.50 16.44
CA HIS A 978 4.87 -21.55 16.67
C HIS A 978 6.26 -21.96 16.13
N ALA A 979 7.06 -20.96 15.77
CA ALA A 979 8.44 -21.14 15.30
C ALA A 979 9.32 -21.92 16.28
N SER A 980 9.09 -21.79 17.60
CA SER A 980 9.86 -22.50 18.63
C SER A 980 9.59 -24.01 18.70
N ASN A 981 8.52 -24.47 18.06
CA ASN A 981 8.19 -25.88 17.90
C ASN A 981 8.27 -26.34 16.44
N ALA A 982 8.91 -25.54 15.57
CA ALA A 982 9.07 -25.88 14.17
C ALA A 982 9.68 -27.28 14.00
N TYR A 983 9.17 -28.05 13.03
CA TYR A 983 9.81 -29.32 12.67
C TYR A 983 11.12 -29.05 11.92
N ASP A 984 12.24 -29.49 12.49
CA ASP A 984 13.58 -29.31 11.94
C ASP A 984 13.99 -30.51 11.09
N PHE A 985 14.15 -30.28 9.79
CA PHE A 985 14.68 -31.27 8.85
C PHE A 985 16.19 -31.48 9.00
N ASP A 986 16.88 -30.63 9.77
CA ASP A 986 18.35 -30.57 9.82
C ASP A 986 18.94 -30.30 8.41
N LEU A 987 20.16 -30.75 8.15
CA LEU A 987 20.80 -30.65 6.84
C LEU A 987 20.11 -31.53 5.78
N ILE A 988 19.64 -30.89 4.70
CA ILE A 988 19.17 -31.55 3.47
C ILE A 988 20.37 -31.73 2.51
N PRO A 989 20.73 -32.97 2.15
CA PRO A 989 21.79 -33.25 1.18
C PRO A 989 21.47 -32.69 -0.21
N GLY A 990 22.51 -32.20 -0.91
CA GLY A 990 22.43 -31.73 -2.30
C GLY A 990 22.41 -32.85 -3.34
N ASP A 991 21.79 -34.00 -3.03
CA ASP A 991 21.79 -35.21 -3.86
C ASP A 991 20.58 -35.34 -4.80
N SER A 992 19.76 -34.28 -4.87
CA SER A 992 18.53 -34.22 -5.69
C SER A 992 17.43 -35.20 -5.26
N LEU A 993 17.51 -35.79 -4.07
CA LEU A 993 16.43 -36.61 -3.49
C LEU A 993 15.41 -35.76 -2.72
N VAL A 994 14.19 -36.28 -2.60
CA VAL A 994 13.09 -35.63 -1.85
C VAL A 994 13.08 -36.16 -0.42
N TYR A 995 13.11 -35.25 0.54
CA TYR A 995 13.06 -35.55 1.97
C TYR A 995 11.74 -35.08 2.58
N TYR A 996 11.12 -35.96 3.36
CA TYR A 996 9.89 -35.69 4.13
C TYR A 996 10.18 -35.50 5.63
N GLY A 997 11.44 -35.47 6.00
CA GLY A 997 11.92 -35.28 7.35
C GLY A 997 13.43 -35.35 7.44
N ARG A 998 13.96 -35.19 8.64
CA ARG A 998 15.36 -35.50 8.92
C ARG A 998 15.66 -36.97 8.60
N ILE A 999 16.85 -37.25 8.07
CA ILE A 999 17.23 -38.60 7.66
C ILE A 999 17.18 -39.56 8.85
N GLY A 1000 16.34 -40.60 8.72
CA GLY A 1000 16.15 -41.63 9.76
C GLY A 1000 15.01 -41.33 10.73
N ASP A 1001 14.37 -40.16 10.65
CA ASP A 1001 13.20 -39.86 11.47
C ASP A 1001 12.00 -40.73 11.08
N ILE A 1002 11.18 -41.03 12.08
CA ILE A 1002 9.88 -41.68 11.95
C ILE A 1002 8.87 -40.78 12.66
N ASN A 1003 7.67 -40.63 12.08
CA ASN A 1003 6.62 -39.87 12.74
C ASN A 1003 6.23 -40.54 14.08
N PRO A 1004 6.25 -39.81 15.21
CA PRO A 1004 6.05 -40.37 16.55
C PRO A 1004 4.60 -40.77 16.84
N ILE A 1005 3.63 -40.29 16.06
CA ILE A 1005 2.21 -40.60 16.23
C ILE A 1005 1.83 -41.85 15.44
N ASP A 1006 2.31 -41.96 14.21
CA ASP A 1006 2.03 -43.09 13.31
C ASP A 1006 3.21 -43.29 12.35
N PRO A 1007 3.96 -44.41 12.46
CA PRO A 1007 5.10 -44.71 11.60
C PRO A 1007 4.80 -44.78 10.09
N ALA A 1008 3.54 -44.89 9.68
CA ALA A 1008 3.12 -44.85 8.28
C ALA A 1008 3.04 -43.42 7.72
N ARG A 1009 3.13 -42.39 8.58
CA ARG A 1009 3.14 -40.98 8.19
C ARG A 1009 4.56 -40.51 7.93
N ASN A 1010 4.67 -39.51 7.07
CA ASN A 1010 5.90 -38.76 6.90
C ASN A 1010 6.29 -38.04 8.21
N PRO A 1011 7.59 -37.91 8.55
CA PRO A 1011 8.01 -37.25 9.79
C PRO A 1011 7.46 -35.82 9.95
N SER A 1012 7.44 -35.05 8.85
CA SER A 1012 6.92 -33.68 8.78
C SER A 1012 5.38 -33.56 8.78
N ASP A 1013 4.65 -34.67 8.81
CA ASP A 1013 3.18 -34.67 8.78
C ASP A 1013 2.57 -34.10 10.07
N ASP A 1014 1.74 -33.06 9.99
CA ASP A 1014 1.06 -32.46 11.15
C ASP A 1014 -0.29 -31.84 10.79
N PHE A 1015 -0.98 -31.23 11.76
CA PHE A 1015 -2.30 -30.65 11.56
C PHE A 1015 -2.33 -29.13 11.72
N ILE A 1016 -2.98 -28.44 10.79
CA ILE A 1016 -3.44 -27.07 10.97
C ILE A 1016 -4.92 -27.07 11.36
N SER A 1017 -5.22 -26.66 12.60
CA SER A 1017 -6.55 -26.76 13.21
C SER A 1017 -6.96 -25.45 13.89
N CYS A 1018 -8.15 -25.40 14.50
CA CYS A 1018 -8.60 -24.21 15.22
C CYS A 1018 -7.80 -23.97 16.51
N LEU A 1019 -6.92 -24.90 16.90
CA LEU A 1019 -6.01 -24.77 18.01
C LEU A 1019 -4.69 -24.10 17.64
N THR A 1020 -4.30 -24.08 16.36
CA THR A 1020 -3.05 -23.42 15.90
C THR A 1020 -3.16 -21.90 15.97
N GLY A 1021 -2.11 -21.18 16.36
CA GLY A 1021 -2.22 -19.74 16.63
C GLY A 1021 -1.15 -18.91 15.94
N ALA A 1022 -1.51 -18.25 14.83
CA ALA A 1022 -0.64 -17.24 14.24
C ALA A 1022 -0.60 -15.98 15.13
N ARG A 1023 0.54 -15.30 15.18
CA ARG A 1023 0.69 -14.00 15.86
C ARG A 1023 0.69 -12.86 14.85
N GLU A 1024 0.38 -11.64 15.31
CA GLU A 1024 0.53 -10.44 14.48
C GLU A 1024 2.00 -10.23 14.07
N THR A 1025 2.93 -10.62 14.93
CA THR A 1025 4.38 -10.54 14.69
C THR A 1025 4.91 -11.62 13.75
N ASP A 1026 4.15 -12.69 13.49
CA ASP A 1026 4.59 -13.74 12.58
C ASP A 1026 4.76 -13.15 11.17
N PRO A 1027 5.79 -13.55 10.41
CA PRO A 1027 6.20 -12.82 9.22
C PRO A 1027 5.06 -12.78 8.19
N VAL A 1028 4.73 -11.54 7.82
CA VAL A 1028 3.87 -11.14 6.70
C VAL A 1028 4.64 -10.07 5.94
N THR A 1029 4.86 -10.27 4.65
CA THR A 1029 5.50 -9.25 3.81
C THR A 1029 4.52 -8.09 3.59
N ASN A 1030 4.99 -6.85 3.73
CA ASN A 1030 4.20 -5.65 3.46
C ASN A 1030 4.33 -5.17 2.00
N ASP A 1031 5.32 -5.69 1.27
CA ASP A 1031 5.60 -5.30 -0.12
C ASP A 1031 4.64 -6.00 -1.07
N TYR A 1032 3.83 -5.25 -1.79
CA TYR A 1032 3.04 -5.76 -2.92
C TYR A 1032 3.99 -6.12 -4.07
N PRO A 1033 3.86 -7.28 -4.74
CA PRO A 1033 2.78 -8.29 -4.68
C PRO A 1033 3.04 -9.47 -3.73
N ASN A 1034 3.99 -9.35 -2.80
CA ASN A 1034 4.46 -10.47 -1.99
C ASN A 1034 3.60 -10.73 -0.75
N GLN A 1035 2.64 -9.84 -0.41
CA GLN A 1035 1.76 -9.91 0.76
C GLN A 1035 0.97 -11.22 0.83
N LEU A 1036 1.40 -12.18 1.65
CA LEU A 1036 0.64 -13.41 1.89
C LEU A 1036 -0.13 -13.31 3.19
N CYS A 1037 -1.46 -13.45 3.11
CA CYS A 1037 -2.32 -13.65 4.26
C CYS A 1037 -2.21 -12.53 5.32
N SER A 1038 -2.02 -11.29 4.86
CA SER A 1038 -1.80 -10.08 5.67
C SER A 1038 -3.06 -9.50 6.32
N GLU A 1039 -4.24 -9.82 5.79
CA GLU A 1039 -5.53 -9.32 6.27
C GLU A 1039 -6.28 -10.41 7.05
N GLY A 1040 -5.98 -10.56 8.34
CA GLY A 1040 -6.70 -11.46 9.24
C GLY A 1040 -6.74 -10.97 10.68
N LEU A 1041 -7.66 -11.50 11.48
CA LEU A 1041 -7.62 -11.36 12.94
C LEU A 1041 -6.47 -12.21 13.48
N TYR A 1042 -5.62 -11.60 14.31
CA TYR A 1042 -4.50 -12.27 14.96
C TYR A 1042 -4.85 -12.61 16.41
N PRO A 1043 -4.69 -13.87 16.85
CA PRO A 1043 -4.86 -14.29 18.25
C PRO A 1043 -3.99 -13.60 19.31
N TYR A 1044 -3.16 -12.58 18.98
CA TYR A 1044 -2.11 -12.08 19.88
C TYR A 1044 -1.93 -10.54 19.84
N ASP A 1045 -2.54 -9.82 20.78
CA ASP A 1045 -2.20 -8.46 21.29
C ASP A 1045 -3.11 -8.15 22.51
N SER A 1046 -2.76 -7.15 23.33
CA SER A 1046 -3.60 -6.49 24.37
C SER A 1046 -5.07 -6.19 24.02
N SER A 1047 -5.47 -6.26 22.75
CA SER A 1047 -6.86 -6.29 22.26
C SER A 1047 -7.17 -7.47 21.31
N SER A 1048 -6.70 -8.68 21.60
CA SER A 1048 -6.92 -9.89 20.78
C SER A 1048 -8.42 -10.22 20.65
N SER A 1049 -8.93 -10.39 19.44
CA SER A 1049 -10.31 -10.81 19.17
C SER A 1049 -10.58 -12.30 19.48
N ILE A 1050 -9.53 -13.11 19.73
CA ILE A 1050 -9.61 -14.53 20.10
C ILE A 1050 -8.49 -14.83 21.11
N ALA A 1051 -8.84 -15.47 22.23
CA ALA A 1051 -7.88 -15.87 23.25
C ALA A 1051 -6.97 -17.03 22.77
N TYR A 1052 -5.68 -16.97 23.11
CA TYR A 1052 -4.71 -18.05 22.88
C TYR A 1052 -3.89 -18.34 24.17
N PRO A 1053 -3.71 -19.60 24.60
CA PRO A 1053 -4.29 -20.83 24.06
C PRO A 1053 -5.82 -20.79 24.00
N VAL A 1054 -6.40 -21.41 22.98
CA VAL A 1054 -7.85 -21.35 22.75
C VAL A 1054 -8.60 -21.99 23.91
N THR A 1055 -9.50 -21.24 24.54
CA THR A 1055 -10.33 -21.69 25.65
C THR A 1055 -11.55 -22.48 25.17
N GLU A 1056 -12.25 -23.12 26.11
CA GLU A 1056 -13.48 -23.85 25.82
C GLU A 1056 -14.58 -22.92 25.28
N ASN A 1057 -15.39 -23.42 24.34
CA ASN A 1057 -16.49 -22.68 23.70
C ASN A 1057 -16.07 -21.35 23.07
N GLN A 1058 -14.83 -21.22 22.61
CA GLN A 1058 -14.32 -19.98 22.04
C GLN A 1058 -14.99 -19.71 20.69
N SER A 1059 -15.81 -18.66 20.63
CA SER A 1059 -16.24 -18.10 19.37
C SER A 1059 -15.10 -17.31 18.69
N VAL A 1060 -15.04 -17.41 17.37
CA VAL A 1060 -14.18 -16.60 16.49
C VAL A 1060 -14.67 -15.15 16.36
N TYR A 1061 -15.94 -14.87 16.67
CA TYR A 1061 -16.58 -13.57 16.49
C TYR A 1061 -17.08 -13.02 17.86
N ASP A 1062 -16.34 -12.10 18.49
CA ASP A 1062 -16.71 -11.50 19.79
C ASP A 1062 -17.48 -10.17 19.66
N THR A 1063 -18.37 -9.94 20.62
CA THR A 1063 -19.29 -8.83 20.82
C THR A 1063 -18.74 -7.42 20.59
N LEU A 1064 -19.56 -6.56 19.97
CA LEU A 1064 -19.48 -5.09 19.89
C LEU A 1064 -18.10 -4.50 19.49
N GLY A 1065 -17.57 -4.89 18.34
CA GLY A 1065 -16.44 -4.17 17.73
C GLY A 1065 -15.59 -4.95 16.75
N THR A 1066 -15.69 -6.29 16.73
CA THR A 1066 -14.84 -7.11 15.85
C THR A 1066 -15.40 -7.13 14.42
N THR A 1067 -14.55 -6.78 13.46
CA THR A 1067 -14.79 -6.90 12.02
C THR A 1067 -14.87 -8.37 11.62
N ASN A 1068 -15.63 -8.72 10.56
CA ASN A 1068 -15.64 -10.06 9.92
C ASN A 1068 -14.32 -10.43 9.22
N LYS A 1069 -13.18 -10.15 9.86
CA LYS A 1069 -11.88 -10.50 9.32
C LYS A 1069 -11.61 -11.99 9.61
N PRO A 1070 -11.13 -12.74 8.62
CA PRO A 1070 -10.84 -14.16 8.79
C PRO A 1070 -9.68 -14.36 9.78
N VAL A 1071 -9.66 -15.46 10.52
CA VAL A 1071 -8.58 -15.75 11.49
C VAL A 1071 -7.40 -16.38 10.77
N ARG A 1072 -6.20 -15.81 10.93
CA ARG A 1072 -4.96 -16.43 10.43
C ARG A 1072 -4.52 -17.54 11.37
N ARG A 1073 -4.16 -18.69 10.80
CA ARG A 1073 -3.63 -19.87 11.48
C ARG A 1073 -2.35 -20.28 10.76
N ASN A 1074 -1.32 -20.74 11.47
CA ASN A 1074 -0.10 -21.22 10.84
C ASN A 1074 0.58 -22.34 11.62
N ILE A 1075 1.48 -23.05 10.93
CA ILE A 1075 2.43 -24.01 11.52
C ILE A 1075 3.81 -23.84 10.86
N TRP A 1076 4.85 -24.27 11.55
CA TRP A 1076 6.24 -23.91 11.25
C TRP A 1076 7.14 -25.11 10.95
N TYR A 1077 8.05 -24.94 10.01
CA TYR A 1077 9.11 -25.89 9.68
C TYR A 1077 10.44 -25.16 9.52
N THR A 1078 11.57 -25.86 9.70
CA THR A 1078 12.91 -25.33 9.44
C THR A 1078 13.81 -26.38 8.81
N PHE A 1079 14.80 -25.96 8.02
CA PHE A 1079 15.76 -26.84 7.38
C PHE A 1079 17.08 -26.11 7.09
N VAL A 1080 18.14 -26.88 6.86
CA VAL A 1080 19.47 -26.36 6.49
C VAL A 1080 19.89 -26.92 5.14
N VAL A 1081 20.54 -26.10 4.31
CA VAL A 1081 21.24 -26.55 3.09
C VAL A 1081 22.66 -26.00 3.07
N GLU A 1082 23.58 -26.72 2.42
CA GLU A 1082 25.00 -26.37 2.33
C GLU A 1082 25.43 -26.18 0.88
N GLY A 1083 25.91 -24.97 0.56
CA GLY A 1083 26.41 -24.62 -0.77
C GLY A 1083 25.35 -24.19 -1.78
N PRO A 1084 25.76 -23.94 -3.04
CA PRO A 1084 24.90 -23.43 -4.10
C PRO A 1084 24.04 -24.53 -4.75
N GLY A 1085 22.92 -24.12 -5.34
CA GLY A 1085 21.99 -25.02 -6.02
C GLY A 1085 20.54 -24.57 -5.90
N THR A 1086 19.63 -25.43 -6.34
CA THR A 1086 18.19 -25.11 -6.35
C THR A 1086 17.47 -25.87 -5.25
N VAL A 1087 16.78 -25.14 -4.37
CA VAL A 1087 15.93 -25.70 -3.32
C VAL A 1087 14.48 -25.73 -3.80
N TYR A 1088 13.80 -26.86 -3.61
CA TYR A 1088 12.38 -27.04 -3.88
C TYR A 1088 11.67 -27.35 -2.56
N VAL A 1089 10.59 -26.61 -2.28
CA VAL A 1089 9.74 -26.80 -1.10
C VAL A 1089 8.33 -27.12 -1.57
N SER A 1090 7.76 -28.22 -1.07
CA SER A 1090 6.38 -28.63 -1.38
C SER A 1090 5.55 -28.82 -0.11
N VAL A 1091 4.31 -28.34 -0.15
CA VAL A 1091 3.31 -28.53 0.93
C VAL A 1091 2.18 -29.39 0.38
N ASN A 1092 2.01 -30.59 0.94
CA ASN A 1092 1.01 -31.55 0.47
C ASN A 1092 -0.13 -31.63 1.48
N ASN A 1093 -1.33 -31.18 1.09
CA ASN A 1093 -2.52 -31.41 1.89
C ASN A 1093 -2.92 -32.89 1.79
N ARG A 1094 -2.92 -33.60 2.94
CA ARG A 1094 -3.15 -35.03 3.03
C ARG A 1094 -4.57 -35.38 3.45
N THR A 1095 -5.44 -34.41 3.75
CA THR A 1095 -6.84 -34.69 4.11
C THR A 1095 -7.77 -34.57 2.89
N PRO A 1096 -8.20 -35.68 2.27
CA PRO A 1096 -9.00 -35.62 1.06
C PRO A 1096 -10.38 -35.00 1.35
N GLY A 1097 -10.77 -33.99 0.55
CA GLY A 1097 -12.14 -33.47 0.50
C GLY A 1097 -12.51 -32.34 1.48
N LYS A 1098 -11.56 -31.77 2.26
CA LYS A 1098 -11.85 -30.70 3.24
C LYS A 1098 -11.53 -29.27 2.80
N SER A 1099 -10.65 -29.04 1.85
CA SER A 1099 -10.24 -27.67 1.47
C SER A 1099 -9.78 -27.58 0.01
N THR A 1100 -9.42 -26.37 -0.42
CA THR A 1100 -8.65 -26.15 -1.65
C THR A 1100 -7.42 -27.09 -1.64
N PRO A 1101 -7.05 -27.72 -2.78
CA PRO A 1101 -6.00 -28.74 -2.80
C PRO A 1101 -4.61 -28.22 -2.41
N ILE A 1102 -4.41 -26.90 -2.34
CA ILE A 1102 -3.12 -26.25 -2.12
C ILE A 1102 -3.27 -25.23 -0.98
N LEU A 1103 -2.47 -25.41 0.08
CA LEU A 1103 -2.39 -24.48 1.21
C LEU A 1103 -1.36 -23.37 0.89
N PRO A 1104 -1.61 -22.12 1.31
CA PRO A 1104 -0.64 -21.04 1.18
C PRO A 1104 0.57 -21.27 2.10
N PHE A 1105 1.78 -20.99 1.61
CA PHE A 1105 3.00 -21.03 2.41
C PHE A 1105 4.08 -20.08 1.87
N ALA A 1106 4.98 -19.67 2.76
CA ALA A 1106 6.14 -18.83 2.45
C ALA A 1106 7.42 -19.40 3.06
N VAL A 1107 8.55 -19.09 2.42
CA VAL A 1107 9.90 -19.48 2.84
C VAL A 1107 10.70 -18.23 3.21
N TYR A 1108 11.42 -18.32 4.32
CA TYR A 1108 12.26 -17.27 4.89
C TYR A 1108 13.67 -17.81 5.15
N LYS A 1109 14.70 -16.99 4.95
CA LYS A 1109 16.09 -17.26 5.32
C LYS A 1109 16.34 -16.70 6.73
N SER A 1110 17.01 -17.46 7.58
CA SER A 1110 17.45 -17.05 8.92
C SER A 1110 18.88 -16.49 8.86
N ASP A 1111 19.19 -15.55 9.74
CA ASP A 1111 20.55 -15.00 9.92
C ASP A 1111 21.38 -15.83 10.93
N VAL A 1112 20.74 -16.72 11.69
CA VAL A 1112 21.38 -17.65 12.62
C VAL A 1112 22.28 -18.64 11.90
N ASP A 1113 23.43 -18.95 12.52
CA ASP A 1113 24.42 -19.89 11.98
C ASP A 1113 23.78 -21.27 11.70
N GLY A 1114 23.79 -21.67 10.42
CA GLY A 1114 23.27 -22.95 9.97
C GLY A 1114 24.04 -24.16 10.49
N ASN A 1115 25.19 -23.99 11.15
CA ASN A 1115 25.89 -25.05 11.86
C ASN A 1115 25.27 -25.39 13.22
N LEU A 1116 24.48 -24.48 13.80
CA LEU A 1116 23.84 -24.72 15.08
C LEU A 1116 22.64 -25.67 14.91
N PRO A 1117 22.57 -26.77 15.69
CA PRO A 1117 21.38 -27.61 15.70
C PRO A 1117 20.21 -26.82 16.30
N PHE A 1118 18.99 -27.08 15.84
CA PHE A 1118 17.81 -26.31 16.27
C PHE A 1118 17.56 -26.37 17.79
N SER A 1119 17.97 -27.46 18.45
CA SER A 1119 17.94 -27.56 19.92
C SER A 1119 18.86 -26.56 20.63
N ALA A 1120 20.03 -26.24 20.05
CA ALA A 1120 20.94 -25.24 20.58
C ALA A 1120 20.35 -23.83 20.38
N ILE A 1121 19.81 -23.55 19.19
CA ILE A 1121 19.12 -22.29 18.86
C ILE A 1121 17.96 -22.05 19.84
N LYS A 1122 17.17 -23.09 20.14
CA LYS A 1122 16.10 -23.02 21.14
C LYS A 1122 16.62 -22.74 22.55
N ALA A 1123 17.77 -23.30 22.92
CA ALA A 1123 18.36 -23.13 24.24
C ALA A 1123 19.04 -21.76 24.43
N SER A 1124 19.60 -21.18 23.36
CA SER A 1124 20.20 -19.84 23.35
C SER A 1124 19.17 -18.72 23.21
N GLY A 1125 17.94 -19.04 22.81
CA GLY A 1125 16.88 -18.06 22.58
C GLY A 1125 16.99 -17.35 21.23
N GLU A 1126 17.76 -17.91 20.30
CA GLU A 1126 18.03 -17.37 18.96
C GLU A 1126 16.99 -17.85 17.92
N ILE A 1127 15.75 -18.13 18.33
CA ILE A 1127 14.72 -18.61 17.40
C ILE A 1127 14.17 -17.44 16.59
N ASP A 1128 14.40 -17.49 15.29
CA ASP A 1128 13.82 -16.53 14.37
C ASP A 1128 12.33 -16.83 14.14
N SER A 1129 11.47 -15.88 14.49
CA SER A 1129 10.02 -15.98 14.39
C SER A 1129 9.36 -14.75 13.74
N THR A 1130 10.15 -13.72 13.43
CA THR A 1130 9.72 -12.43 12.87
C THR A 1130 10.82 -11.87 11.96
N PHE A 1131 10.54 -10.83 11.16
CA PHE A 1131 11.60 -10.10 10.45
C PHE A 1131 12.61 -9.44 11.40
N ALA A 1132 12.13 -8.91 12.54
CA ALA A 1132 12.97 -8.26 13.54
C ALA A 1132 13.90 -9.23 14.28
N SER A 1133 13.56 -10.52 14.30
CA SER A 1133 14.41 -11.56 14.88
C SER A 1133 15.42 -12.14 13.89
N GLY A 1134 15.48 -11.70 12.63
CA GLY A 1134 16.47 -12.19 11.66
C GLY A 1134 15.90 -12.84 10.38
N LEU A 1135 14.58 -13.07 10.29
CA LEU A 1135 13.99 -13.67 9.09
C LEU A 1135 14.04 -12.70 7.90
N THR A 1136 14.49 -13.19 6.75
CA THR A 1136 14.45 -12.50 5.46
C THR A 1136 13.55 -13.26 4.49
N TYR A 1137 12.62 -12.60 3.81
CA TYR A 1137 11.72 -13.26 2.85
C TYR A 1137 12.50 -13.83 1.64
N VAL A 1138 12.15 -15.06 1.24
CA VAL A 1138 12.73 -15.73 0.07
C VAL A 1138 11.71 -15.83 -1.06
N LYS A 1139 10.61 -16.55 -0.82
CA LYS A 1139 9.59 -16.83 -1.85
C LYS A 1139 8.31 -17.36 -1.23
N ASN A 1140 7.22 -17.32 -1.99
CA ASN A 1140 5.96 -17.94 -1.62
C ASN A 1140 5.24 -18.64 -2.77
N ASN A 1141 4.13 -19.32 -2.47
CA ASN A 1141 3.39 -20.16 -3.42
C ASN A 1141 2.07 -19.56 -3.95
N SER A 1142 1.83 -18.27 -3.75
CA SER A 1142 0.59 -17.60 -4.17
C SER A 1142 0.82 -16.63 -5.33
N SER A 1143 -0.23 -16.37 -6.12
CA SER A 1143 -0.27 -15.21 -7.01
C SER A 1143 -1.47 -14.36 -6.61
N LEU A 1144 -1.24 -13.17 -6.08
CA LEU A 1144 -2.32 -12.28 -5.66
C LEU A 1144 -3.21 -11.91 -6.85
N ARG A 1145 -4.52 -12.13 -6.73
CA ARG A 1145 -5.53 -11.48 -7.57
C ARG A 1145 -6.27 -10.46 -6.71
N TRP A 1146 -6.13 -9.19 -7.07
CA TRP A 1146 -7.01 -8.14 -6.57
C TRP A 1146 -8.39 -8.32 -7.19
N TYR A 1147 -9.35 -8.84 -6.43
CA TYR A 1147 -10.74 -8.95 -6.86
C TYR A 1147 -11.60 -8.14 -5.89
N TRP A 1148 -12.11 -7.00 -6.33
CA TRP A 1148 -13.07 -6.15 -5.59
C TRP A 1148 -12.65 -5.83 -4.15
N GLY A 1149 -11.42 -5.34 -3.97
CA GLY A 1149 -10.99 -4.75 -2.69
C GLY A 1149 -10.71 -5.72 -1.54
N THR A 1150 -10.60 -7.04 -1.77
CA THR A 1150 -10.24 -8.03 -0.74
C THR A 1150 -9.01 -8.85 -1.17
N LEU A 1151 -7.99 -8.96 -0.30
CA LEU A 1151 -6.83 -9.83 -0.51
C LEU A 1151 -7.19 -11.31 -0.24
N ILE A 1152 -7.05 -12.16 -1.25
CA ILE A 1152 -7.35 -13.60 -1.12
C ILE A 1152 -6.07 -14.38 -0.78
N CYS A 1153 -6.04 -14.99 0.42
CA CYS A 1153 -4.98 -15.91 0.88
C CYS A 1153 -5.17 -17.31 0.26
N ASN A 1154 -4.67 -17.53 -0.97
CA ASN A 1154 -4.72 -18.81 -1.67
C ASN A 1154 -3.34 -19.26 -2.17
N GLY A 1155 -2.97 -20.50 -1.87
CA GLY A 1155 -1.86 -21.17 -2.51
C GLY A 1155 -2.25 -21.61 -3.92
N ASN A 1156 -1.44 -21.27 -4.92
CA ASN A 1156 -1.68 -21.64 -6.32
C ASN A 1156 -0.69 -22.70 -6.82
N LEU A 1157 0.42 -22.87 -6.11
CA LEU A 1157 1.46 -23.84 -6.43
C LEU A 1157 1.69 -24.78 -5.24
N GLN A 1158 1.64 -26.09 -5.47
CA GLN A 1158 1.97 -27.09 -4.46
C GLN A 1158 3.47 -27.06 -4.11
N THR A 1159 4.31 -26.70 -5.09
CA THR A 1159 5.78 -26.66 -4.98
C THR A 1159 6.29 -25.31 -5.46
N ILE A 1160 7.25 -24.74 -4.72
CA ILE A 1160 8.02 -23.57 -5.14
C ILE A 1160 9.52 -23.91 -5.12
N SER A 1161 10.30 -23.17 -5.91
CA SER A 1161 11.76 -23.30 -5.91
C SER A 1161 12.46 -21.94 -5.87
N PHE A 1162 13.65 -21.92 -5.29
CA PHE A 1162 14.55 -20.77 -5.27
C PHE A 1162 16.00 -21.22 -5.44
N GLU A 1163 16.84 -20.35 -5.99
CA GLU A 1163 18.24 -20.64 -6.30
C GLU A 1163 19.18 -19.98 -5.28
N ILE A 1164 20.17 -20.73 -4.83
CA ILE A 1164 21.31 -20.24 -4.07
C ILE A 1164 22.45 -20.07 -5.07
N SER A 1165 22.87 -18.82 -5.28
CA SER A 1165 23.86 -18.46 -6.29
C SER A 1165 25.18 -19.21 -6.07
N SER A 1166 25.80 -19.64 -7.18
CA SER A 1166 27.13 -20.26 -7.22
C SER A 1166 28.25 -19.34 -6.75
N CYS A 1167 27.99 -18.03 -6.66
CA CYS A 1167 28.92 -17.04 -6.12
C CYS A 1167 28.86 -16.94 -4.59
N GLU A 1168 27.85 -17.53 -3.94
CA GLU A 1168 27.78 -17.52 -2.49
C GLU A 1168 28.69 -18.59 -1.86
N PRO A 1169 29.26 -18.35 -0.66
CA PRO A 1169 30.17 -19.29 -0.01
C PRO A 1169 29.52 -20.64 0.29
N LEU A 1170 30.36 -21.69 0.35
CA LEU A 1170 30.05 -23.01 0.89
C LEU A 1170 29.78 -22.90 2.40
N ALA A 1171 28.61 -22.40 2.75
CA ALA A 1171 28.14 -22.24 4.12
C ALA A 1171 26.79 -22.94 4.29
N LYS A 1172 26.56 -23.45 5.51
CA LYS A 1172 25.25 -23.93 5.92
C LYS A 1172 24.33 -22.74 6.17
N ARG A 1173 23.14 -22.78 5.56
CA ARG A 1173 22.11 -21.73 5.68
C ARG A 1173 20.83 -22.33 6.20
N ARG A 1174 20.24 -21.72 7.23
CA ARG A 1174 18.96 -22.12 7.79
C ARG A 1174 17.81 -21.35 7.13
N TYR A 1175 16.72 -22.07 6.88
CA TYR A 1175 15.48 -21.53 6.34
C TYR A 1175 14.30 -21.94 7.22
N TYR A 1176 13.25 -21.12 7.20
CA TYR A 1176 11.96 -21.39 7.82
C TYR A 1176 10.86 -21.45 6.76
N ILE A 1177 9.88 -22.31 6.98
CA ILE A 1177 8.68 -22.44 6.15
C ILE A 1177 7.48 -22.17 7.07
N VAL A 1178 6.64 -21.21 6.68
CA VAL A 1178 5.39 -20.90 7.36
C VAL A 1178 4.25 -21.34 6.46
N VAL A 1179 3.46 -22.30 6.92
CA VAL A 1179 2.27 -22.78 6.21
C VAL A 1179 1.05 -22.14 6.85
N ASP A 1180 0.28 -21.41 6.07
CA ASP A 1180 -0.86 -20.60 6.54
C ASP A 1180 -2.21 -21.27 6.20
N ALA A 1181 -3.23 -20.99 7.01
CA ALA A 1181 -4.63 -21.20 6.68
C ALA A 1181 -5.45 -19.99 7.16
N VAL A 1182 -6.16 -19.35 6.23
CA VAL A 1182 -7.07 -18.24 6.50
C VAL A 1182 -8.46 -18.65 6.06
N VAL A 1183 -9.43 -18.58 6.98
CA VAL A 1183 -10.81 -18.97 6.70
C VAL A 1183 -11.57 -17.80 6.08
N ASP A 1184 -11.47 -17.62 4.77
CA ASP A 1184 -12.26 -16.62 4.04
C ASP A 1184 -13.54 -17.22 3.41
N TRP A 1185 -14.55 -16.37 3.20
CA TRP A 1185 -15.84 -16.71 2.61
C TRP A 1185 -15.74 -17.19 1.16
N TYR A 1186 -14.73 -16.74 0.41
CA TYR A 1186 -14.53 -17.16 -0.99
C TYR A 1186 -13.95 -18.58 -1.11
N ASN A 1187 -13.11 -18.97 -0.16
CA ASN A 1187 -12.31 -20.20 -0.26
C ASN A 1187 -12.88 -21.37 0.52
N ASN A 1188 -13.83 -21.12 1.44
CA ASN A 1188 -14.50 -22.16 2.22
C ASN A 1188 -13.53 -23.19 2.81
N ILE A 1189 -12.32 -22.74 3.21
CA ILE A 1189 -11.29 -23.60 3.77
C ILE A 1189 -11.83 -24.11 5.10
N MET A 1190 -12.14 -25.41 5.15
CA MET A 1190 -12.54 -26.05 6.39
C MET A 1190 -11.29 -26.21 7.26
N ILE A 1191 -11.36 -25.76 8.49
CA ILE A 1191 -10.27 -25.88 9.48
C ILE A 1191 -10.12 -27.36 9.87
N SER A 1192 -8.91 -27.76 10.29
CA SER A 1192 -8.47 -29.15 10.59
C SER A 1192 -8.05 -29.94 9.34
N ASN A 1193 -6.95 -29.46 8.72
CA ASN A 1193 -6.26 -30.16 7.63
C ASN A 1193 -4.97 -30.78 8.15
N GLN A 1194 -4.70 -32.01 7.71
CA GLN A 1194 -3.42 -32.69 7.88
C GLN A 1194 -2.57 -32.43 6.65
N LEU A 1195 -1.30 -32.12 6.84
CA LEU A 1195 -0.39 -31.81 5.75
C LEU A 1195 1.01 -32.32 6.06
N ASP A 1196 1.80 -32.59 5.02
CA ASP A 1196 3.24 -32.80 5.14
C ASP A 1196 4.02 -31.85 4.26
N VAL A 1197 5.28 -31.63 4.63
CA VAL A 1197 6.23 -30.79 3.88
C VAL A 1197 7.33 -31.67 3.34
N SER A 1198 7.72 -31.42 2.09
CA SER A 1198 8.91 -32.05 1.50
C SER A 1198 9.87 -31.04 0.92
N ILE A 1199 11.16 -31.38 1.00
CA ILE A 1199 12.27 -30.55 0.57
C ILE A 1199 13.18 -31.36 -0.35
N LYS A 1200 13.57 -30.78 -1.48
CA LYS A 1200 14.60 -31.33 -2.38
C LYS A 1200 15.66 -30.26 -2.61
N PHE A 1201 16.93 -30.63 -2.49
CA PHE A 1201 18.05 -29.74 -2.82
C PHE A 1201 18.86 -30.34 -3.98
N GLU A 1202 18.88 -29.63 -5.10
CA GLU A 1202 19.70 -29.95 -6.26
C GLU A 1202 21.02 -29.18 -6.13
N GLY A 1203 21.97 -29.77 -5.39
CA GLY A 1203 23.28 -29.18 -5.17
C GLY A 1203 24.07 -29.09 -6.46
N VAL A 1204 24.65 -27.92 -6.73
CA VAL A 1204 25.55 -27.75 -7.88
C VAL A 1204 26.98 -27.96 -7.40
N PRO A 1205 27.80 -28.78 -8.08
CA PRO A 1205 29.22 -28.90 -7.74
C PRO A 1205 29.87 -27.52 -7.77
N VAL A 1206 30.45 -27.12 -6.64
CA VAL A 1206 31.22 -25.89 -6.60
C VAL A 1206 32.41 -26.07 -7.53
N ILE A 1207 32.44 -25.30 -8.61
CA ILE A 1207 33.68 -25.11 -9.35
C ILE A 1207 34.59 -24.43 -8.35
N PRO A 1208 35.67 -25.07 -7.86
CA PRO A 1208 36.58 -24.38 -6.96
C PRO A 1208 36.98 -23.10 -7.67
N LEU A 1209 36.71 -21.96 -7.02
CA LEU A 1209 37.22 -20.66 -7.47
C LEU A 1209 38.72 -20.85 -7.66
N ARG A 1210 39.17 -20.96 -8.92
CA ARG A 1210 40.59 -21.09 -9.25
C ARG A 1210 41.34 -19.77 -9.08
N TYR A 1211 40.60 -18.71 -8.73
CA TYR A 1211 41.11 -17.38 -8.49
C TYR A 1211 40.32 -16.78 -7.33
N ASP A 1212 40.98 -16.65 -6.18
CA ASP A 1212 40.56 -15.67 -5.19
C ASP A 1212 40.90 -14.28 -5.76
N HIS A 1213 40.00 -13.34 -5.50
CA HIS A 1213 40.30 -11.94 -5.68
C HIS A 1213 41.01 -11.49 -4.39
N TYR A 1214 42.34 -11.39 -4.48
CA TYR A 1214 43.25 -10.62 -3.63
C TYR A 1214 43.63 -11.24 -2.27
N SER A 1215 44.68 -12.07 -2.28
CA SER A 1215 45.79 -11.97 -1.31
C SER A 1215 47.09 -12.67 -1.76
N GLU A 1216 47.04 -13.61 -2.71
CA GLU A 1216 48.20 -14.46 -3.07
C GLU A 1216 48.72 -14.31 -4.51
N ALA A 1217 48.34 -13.27 -5.26
CA ALA A 1217 48.75 -13.11 -6.67
C ALA A 1217 50.28 -13.11 -6.89
N ASN A 1218 51.07 -12.73 -5.87
CA ASN A 1218 52.54 -12.73 -5.91
C ASN A 1218 53.18 -14.12 -5.81
N VAL A 1219 52.41 -15.19 -5.60
CA VAL A 1219 52.94 -16.57 -5.52
C VAL A 1219 53.00 -17.24 -6.91
N ILE A 1220 52.28 -16.71 -7.89
CA ILE A 1220 52.05 -17.37 -9.19
C ILE A 1220 53.26 -17.26 -10.15
N ASN A 1221 54.14 -16.28 -9.97
CA ASN A 1221 55.35 -16.10 -10.78
C ASN A 1221 56.63 -16.64 -10.10
N GLY A 1222 56.55 -17.15 -8.86
CA GLY A 1222 57.68 -17.74 -8.14
C GLY A 1222 58.76 -16.76 -7.70
N LEU A 1223 58.47 -15.45 -7.66
CA LEU A 1223 59.47 -14.41 -7.40
C LEU A 1223 59.56 -13.96 -5.93
N ASN A 1224 58.56 -14.25 -5.08
CA ASN A 1224 58.59 -13.99 -3.63
C ASN A 1224 59.04 -12.55 -3.24
N GLU A 1225 58.59 -11.54 -4.00
CA GLU A 1225 58.91 -10.14 -3.72
C GLU A 1225 57.94 -9.58 -2.66
N SER A 1226 58.47 -9.02 -1.56
CA SER A 1226 57.66 -8.53 -0.42
C SER A 1226 57.25 -7.06 -0.54
N ASP A 1227 57.95 -6.25 -1.33
CA ASP A 1227 57.74 -4.79 -1.41
C ASP A 1227 57.94 -4.25 -2.83
N PRO A 1228 57.12 -3.27 -3.29
CA PRO A 1228 57.17 -2.72 -4.65
C PRO A 1228 58.39 -1.81 -4.93
N PRO A 1229 58.78 -1.62 -6.22
CA PRO A 1229 58.06 -2.06 -7.42
C PRO A 1229 58.36 -3.51 -7.81
N TYR A 1230 57.29 -4.26 -8.09
CA TYR A 1230 57.37 -5.65 -8.55
C TYR A 1230 57.89 -5.72 -9.99
N THR A 1231 58.66 -6.76 -10.29
CA THR A 1231 59.33 -6.89 -11.59
C THR A 1231 58.32 -7.21 -12.71
N ASP A 1232 58.14 -6.30 -13.67
CA ASP A 1232 57.32 -6.52 -14.87
C ASP A 1232 57.98 -7.57 -15.79
N ILE A 1233 57.36 -8.74 -15.93
CA ILE A 1233 57.70 -9.72 -16.95
C ILE A 1233 56.51 -9.86 -17.90
N ALA A 1234 56.74 -9.64 -19.20
CA ALA A 1234 55.76 -9.89 -20.23
C ALA A 1234 55.51 -11.41 -20.39
N LEU A 1235 54.25 -11.83 -20.31
CA LEU A 1235 53.76 -13.15 -20.73
C LEU A 1235 53.31 -13.12 -22.20
#